data_AF-A0AAF1B3M3-F1
#
_entry.id   AF-A0AAF1B3M3-F1
#
_cell.length_a   1.000
_cell.length_b   1.000
_cell.length_c   1.000
_cell.angle_alpha   90.00
_cell.angle_beta   90.00
_cell.angle_gamma   90.00
#
_symmetry.space_group_name_H-M   'P 1'
#
loop_
_entity.id
_entity.type
_entity.pdbx_description
1 polymer ?
#
loop_
_entity_poly.entity_id
_entity_poly.type
_entity_poly.pdbx_seq_one_letter_code
_entity_poly.pdbx_strand_id
1 'polypeptide(L)'
;MDDPFQEDNKFPELKLDAKQAQGFLSFFKTLPIDNRAVRFFDRRDYYTSHGENATFIAKNYYRTTTALRQLGNGAYSLSSVSVSKNMFEMIVRDLLLERTDHSVELYEGSGSNWRLVKSGTPGNLGSFEDILFANNDMQDSPVIAALVPSFKENGCTIGLGYIDLTKRVLGLTEFLDDSHFTNLESALVALGCKECLLPVDGTKSSESRPLNDAMSRCGVMVTERKKTEFKGRDVIQDLGRLVKGSMEPVRDLVSGYEFATGALGALLSYTELLADESNYENYNLKQYSLQSYMRLDSAAVRALNVMESKTDANKNFSLFGLVNRTCTAGMGKRLLNMWLKQPLLDVNKINCRLDLVQAFVDDPELRQNLRQHLKRISDIERLMRSLEKKSANLVHVVKLYQSSIRLPYIKSALQRYDGQFASLIKEKYLNCLDFWTDDNHLNKFLGLVETAVDLDQLENGEYMISPNYDDKLCILKNEQASLEMQINKLHQQTASDLDLAIDKALKLEKGTQFGHVFRITKKEEPKVRKKLNTHFVVLETRKDGVKFTNSKLRKLGDQYQKIVEEYRICQKEIVGRVVKTAASFGEIFEGIAASLSELDVLLSFADLAVSCPTPYTRPDVTPSDEGDIILEGSRHPCVEAQDWVNFIPNDCKLVRGESWFQIITGPNMGGKSTFIRQVGVNILLAQIGCFVPCDRAQISVRDCIFARVGAGDCQLRGVSTFMQEMLETASILKGATEKSLIIIDELGRGTSTYDGFGLAWAICEHLVQEIKAPTLFATHFHELTALAQGDTAQSSNMNNIVGVKNYHVSAHIDSSNRKLTMLYKVEQGACDQSFGIHVAEFAKFPESVVALAREKAAELEDFSPTSFVTTDAIKEVGCKRKREYNQDDMSKGAIQARQFLKKFSEMPLDKMDIEQALHEVRTLKNDLQKDAVGCGWLQQFF
;
A
#
# COMPACT_ATOMS: atom_id res chain seq x y z
N MET A 1 27.90 -23.43 -8.31
CA MET A 1 26.54 -23.94 -8.51
C MET A 1 26.00 -23.16 -9.68
N ASP A 2 25.75 -23.85 -10.79
CA ASP A 2 25.43 -23.21 -12.05
C ASP A 2 23.95 -22.82 -12.09
N ASP A 3 23.70 -21.61 -12.56
CA ASP A 3 22.41 -20.92 -12.48
C ASP A 3 21.55 -21.30 -13.70
N PRO A 4 20.36 -21.91 -13.54
CA PRO A 4 19.63 -22.55 -14.64
C PRO A 4 18.92 -21.58 -15.62
N PHE A 5 19.30 -20.30 -15.64
CA PHE A 5 18.60 -19.22 -16.35
C PHE A 5 19.19 -18.83 -17.72
N GLN A 6 20.20 -19.53 -18.25
CA GLN A 6 20.94 -19.07 -19.44
C GLN A 6 20.39 -19.50 -20.82
N GLU A 7 19.56 -20.54 -20.95
CA GLU A 7 19.27 -21.11 -22.29
C GLU A 7 18.12 -20.46 -23.09
N ASP A 8 17.15 -19.79 -22.46
CA ASP A 8 15.97 -19.24 -23.17
C ASP A 8 16.14 -17.79 -23.70
N ASN A 9 17.19 -17.06 -23.33
CA ASN A 9 17.35 -15.62 -23.64
C ASN A 9 17.97 -15.34 -25.03
N LYS A 10 17.38 -15.88 -26.10
CA LYS A 10 17.61 -15.36 -27.46
C LYS A 10 16.73 -14.14 -27.71
N PHE A 11 17.34 -12.95 -27.71
CA PHE A 11 16.67 -11.70 -28.09
C PHE A 11 15.90 -11.86 -29.42
N PRO A 12 14.61 -11.46 -29.51
CA PRO A 12 13.87 -11.56 -30.76
C PRO A 12 14.54 -10.73 -31.87
N GLU A 13 14.98 -11.39 -32.95
CA GLU A 13 15.64 -10.73 -34.08
C GLU A 13 14.67 -9.78 -34.79
N LEU A 14 15.00 -8.48 -34.76
CA LEU A 14 14.20 -7.42 -35.36
C LEU A 14 14.35 -7.41 -36.89
N LYS A 15 13.61 -8.31 -37.57
CA LYS A 15 13.60 -8.44 -39.04
C LYS A 15 12.55 -7.52 -39.65
N LEU A 16 12.99 -6.36 -40.15
CA LEU A 16 12.15 -5.40 -40.88
C LEU A 16 12.72 -5.12 -42.26
N ASP A 17 11.86 -5.17 -43.28
CA ASP A 17 12.21 -4.73 -44.63
C ASP A 17 12.53 -3.22 -44.65
N ALA A 18 13.50 -2.81 -45.46
CA ALA A 18 13.97 -1.43 -45.52
C ALA A 18 12.84 -0.40 -45.79
N LYS A 19 11.84 -0.75 -46.61
CA LYS A 19 10.65 0.07 -46.86
C LYS A 19 9.75 0.21 -45.62
N GLN A 20 9.57 -0.87 -44.85
CA GLN A 20 8.78 -0.86 -43.62
C GLN A 20 9.48 -0.06 -42.52
N ALA A 21 10.80 -0.17 -42.41
CA ALA A 21 11.61 0.61 -41.49
C ALA A 21 11.53 2.13 -41.78
N GLN A 22 11.60 2.53 -43.05
CA GLN A 22 11.43 3.95 -43.42
C GLN A 22 10.01 4.48 -43.14
N GLY A 23 8.97 3.70 -43.45
CA GLY A 23 7.58 4.07 -43.14
C GLY A 23 7.30 4.17 -41.63
N PHE A 24 7.97 3.35 -40.81
CA PHE A 24 7.90 3.47 -39.36
C PHE A 24 8.62 4.73 -38.84
N LEU A 25 9.80 5.04 -39.39
CA LEU A 25 10.57 6.24 -39.00
C LEU A 25 9.87 7.56 -39.34
N SER A 26 9.08 7.61 -40.42
CA SER A 26 8.25 8.80 -40.71
C SER A 26 7.07 8.93 -39.74
N PHE A 27 6.39 7.82 -39.41
CA PHE A 27 5.33 7.82 -38.40
C PHE A 27 5.86 8.21 -37.01
N PHE A 28 6.97 7.64 -36.55
CA PHE A 28 7.52 7.90 -35.22
C PHE A 28 7.85 9.39 -35.00
N LYS A 29 8.24 10.12 -36.06
CA LYS A 29 8.47 11.57 -36.02
C LYS A 29 7.20 12.42 -35.88
N THR A 30 6.01 11.86 -36.13
CA THR A 30 4.73 12.56 -35.95
C THR A 30 4.14 12.41 -34.55
N LEU A 31 4.71 11.54 -33.72
CA LEU A 31 4.27 11.35 -32.33
C LEU A 31 4.68 12.55 -31.45
N PRO A 32 3.82 12.98 -30.50
CA PRO A 32 4.19 14.03 -29.56
C PRO A 32 5.34 13.58 -28.66
N ILE A 33 6.24 14.50 -28.32
CA ILE A 33 7.33 14.23 -27.37
C ILE A 33 6.75 14.29 -25.96
N ASP A 34 6.64 13.14 -25.30
CA ASP A 34 6.29 13.00 -23.90
C ASP A 34 7.30 12.05 -23.26
N ASN A 35 8.00 12.54 -22.24
CA ASN A 35 9.05 11.82 -21.54
C ASN A 35 8.49 10.83 -20.50
N ARG A 36 7.20 10.90 -20.17
CA ARG A 36 6.51 9.95 -19.27
C ARG A 36 5.92 8.76 -20.04
N ALA A 37 5.64 8.91 -21.33
CA ALA A 37 4.95 7.90 -22.14
C ALA A 37 5.90 6.81 -22.68
N VAL A 38 5.88 5.63 -22.05
CA VAL A 38 6.58 4.45 -22.53
C VAL A 38 5.75 3.78 -23.64
N ARG A 39 6.23 3.95 -24.87
CA ARG A 39 5.56 3.47 -26.09
C ARG A 39 6.02 2.09 -26.53
N PHE A 40 5.06 1.22 -26.80
CA PHE A 40 5.25 -0.11 -27.38
C PHE A 40 4.55 -0.23 -28.73
N PHE A 41 5.16 -0.99 -29.64
CA PHE A 41 4.66 -1.23 -30.98
C PHE A 41 4.55 -2.74 -31.21
N ASP A 42 3.34 -3.23 -31.45
CA ASP A 42 3.07 -4.66 -31.65
C ASP A 42 3.62 -5.16 -33.00
N ARG A 43 4.34 -6.28 -32.98
CA ARG A 43 4.85 -7.02 -34.15
C ARG A 43 4.28 -8.45 -34.22
N ARG A 44 3.12 -8.69 -33.58
CA ARG A 44 2.38 -9.96 -33.42
C ARG A 44 3.04 -10.97 -32.49
N ASP A 45 4.32 -11.27 -32.72
CA ASP A 45 5.06 -12.27 -31.94
C ASP A 45 5.83 -11.64 -30.77
N TYR A 46 6.23 -10.38 -30.91
CA TYR A 46 6.97 -9.60 -29.93
C TYR A 46 6.60 -8.10 -30.02
N TYR A 47 6.96 -7.33 -28.99
CA TYR A 47 6.81 -5.88 -28.97
C TYR A 47 8.14 -5.19 -29.25
N THR A 48 8.09 -3.95 -29.74
CA THR A 48 9.29 -3.11 -29.93
C THR A 48 9.10 -1.76 -29.25
N SER A 49 10.17 -1.21 -28.67
CA SER A 49 10.22 0.16 -28.18
C SER A 49 11.46 0.88 -28.73
N HIS A 50 11.42 2.21 -28.80
CA HIS A 50 12.35 3.02 -29.61
C HIS A 50 12.76 4.34 -28.91
N GLY A 51 13.92 4.88 -29.28
CA GLY A 51 14.45 6.15 -28.78
C GLY A 51 14.89 6.11 -27.31
N GLU A 52 14.44 7.09 -26.53
CA GLU A 52 14.69 7.17 -25.09
C GLU A 52 14.04 6.00 -24.34
N ASN A 53 12.82 5.60 -24.73
CA ASN A 53 12.11 4.46 -24.17
C ASN A 53 12.88 3.14 -24.34
N ALA A 54 13.53 2.94 -25.50
CA ALA A 54 14.41 1.78 -25.71
C ALA A 54 15.60 1.79 -24.73
N THR A 55 16.19 2.98 -24.51
CA THR A 55 17.34 3.16 -23.61
C THR A 55 16.96 2.95 -22.14
N PHE A 56 15.78 3.45 -21.74
CA PHE A 56 15.18 3.22 -20.43
C PHE A 56 14.94 1.72 -20.18
N ILE A 57 14.32 1.02 -21.14
CA ILE A 57 14.03 -0.42 -21.01
C ILE A 57 15.32 -1.25 -20.92
N ALA A 58 16.32 -0.94 -21.76
CA ALA A 58 17.61 -1.61 -21.77
C ALA A 58 18.36 -1.46 -20.43
N LYS A 59 18.36 -0.26 -19.84
CA LYS A 59 19.03 0.02 -18.56
C LYS A 59 18.31 -0.59 -17.37
N ASN A 60 16.99 -0.41 -17.27
CA ASN A 60 16.25 -0.74 -16.05
C ASN A 60 15.90 -2.24 -15.94
N TYR A 61 15.44 -2.85 -17.04
CA TYR A 61 14.91 -4.23 -17.00
C TYR A 61 15.90 -5.25 -17.55
N TYR A 62 16.51 -4.99 -18.72
CA TYR A 62 17.54 -5.90 -19.25
C TYR A 62 18.90 -5.73 -18.56
N ARG A 63 19.10 -4.63 -17.81
CA ARG A 63 20.36 -4.26 -17.12
C ARG A 63 21.59 -4.29 -18.04
N THR A 64 21.40 -4.12 -19.35
CA THR A 64 22.47 -4.14 -20.35
C THR A 64 22.13 -3.29 -21.56
N THR A 65 23.10 -2.52 -22.04
CA THR A 65 22.98 -1.76 -23.29
C THR A 65 23.12 -2.63 -24.54
N THR A 66 23.57 -3.89 -24.41
CA THR A 66 23.75 -4.82 -25.55
C THR A 66 22.45 -5.21 -26.25
N ALA A 67 21.29 -5.03 -25.59
CA ALA A 67 19.97 -5.23 -26.18
C ALA A 67 19.58 -4.14 -27.21
N LEU A 68 20.28 -3.00 -27.23
CA LEU A 68 19.98 -1.88 -28.14
C LEU A 68 20.44 -2.19 -29.57
N ARG A 69 19.51 -2.14 -30.53
CA ARG A 69 19.75 -2.22 -31.96
C ARG A 69 19.45 -0.88 -32.63
N GLN A 70 20.23 -0.50 -33.64
CA GLN A 70 19.94 0.73 -34.41
C GLN A 70 19.00 0.42 -35.57
N LEU A 71 17.91 1.19 -35.66
CA LEU A 71 16.95 1.15 -36.76
C LEU A 71 17.24 2.28 -37.75
N GLY A 72 17.58 1.92 -39.00
CA GLY A 72 17.87 2.86 -40.08
C GLY A 72 19.36 3.20 -40.22
N ASN A 73 19.72 3.81 -41.36
CA ASN A 73 21.11 4.15 -41.71
C ASN A 73 21.32 5.68 -41.68
N GLY A 74 22.43 6.13 -41.10
CA GLY A 74 22.86 7.54 -41.07
C GLY A 74 22.59 8.27 -39.75
N ALA A 75 22.65 9.60 -39.79
CA ALA A 75 22.52 10.50 -38.62
C ALA A 75 21.13 10.52 -37.95
N TYR A 76 20.16 9.75 -38.47
CA TYR A 76 18.81 9.60 -37.93
C TYR A 76 18.53 8.14 -37.51
N SER A 77 19.56 7.41 -37.09
CA SER A 77 19.43 6.06 -36.55
C SER A 77 18.69 6.09 -35.21
N LEU A 78 17.68 5.24 -35.07
CA LEU A 78 16.82 5.19 -33.88
C LEU A 78 17.16 3.95 -33.06
N SER A 79 17.63 4.15 -31.83
CA SER A 79 17.84 3.06 -30.86
C SER A 79 16.53 2.30 -30.64
N SER A 80 16.58 0.97 -30.66
CA SER A 80 15.42 0.09 -30.60
C SER A 80 15.69 -1.16 -29.77
N VAL A 81 14.68 -1.68 -29.09
CA VAL A 81 14.74 -2.90 -28.28
C VAL A 81 13.53 -3.79 -28.62
N SER A 82 13.80 -5.08 -28.83
CA SER A 82 12.78 -6.13 -28.88
C SER A 82 12.39 -6.58 -27.46
N VAL A 83 11.11 -6.81 -27.23
CA VAL A 83 10.54 -7.21 -25.93
C VAL A 83 9.61 -8.40 -26.17
N SER A 84 9.87 -9.53 -25.49
CA SER A 84 8.98 -10.71 -25.54
C SER A 84 7.65 -10.42 -24.81
N LYS A 85 6.61 -11.25 -25.03
CA LYS A 85 5.30 -11.02 -24.40
C LYS A 85 5.37 -11.03 -22.87
N ASN A 86 6.00 -12.05 -22.28
CA ASN A 86 6.21 -12.15 -20.83
C ASN A 86 7.01 -10.95 -20.27
N MET A 87 8.02 -10.50 -21.01
CA MET A 87 8.84 -9.34 -20.60
C MET A 87 8.04 -8.03 -20.68
N PHE A 88 7.18 -7.89 -21.69
CA PHE A 88 6.25 -6.77 -21.81
C PHE A 88 5.22 -6.75 -20.67
N GLU A 89 4.65 -7.89 -20.31
CA GLU A 89 3.75 -8.02 -19.15
C GLU A 89 4.43 -7.57 -17.85
N MET A 90 5.67 -8.01 -17.61
CA MET A 90 6.46 -7.60 -16.45
C MET A 90 6.78 -6.09 -16.44
N ILE A 91 7.18 -5.53 -17.59
CA ILE A 91 7.49 -4.09 -17.72
C ILE A 91 6.22 -3.24 -17.49
N VAL A 92 5.10 -3.61 -18.13
CA VAL A 92 3.83 -2.88 -17.98
C VAL A 92 3.31 -2.97 -16.53
N ARG A 93 3.59 -4.08 -15.83
CA ARG A 93 3.27 -4.25 -14.42
C ARG A 93 4.08 -3.34 -13.50
N ASP A 94 5.40 -3.25 -13.65
CA ASP A 94 6.23 -2.28 -12.90
C ASP A 94 5.80 -0.83 -13.23
N LEU A 95 5.64 -0.50 -14.52
CA LEU A 95 5.29 0.85 -14.98
C LEU A 95 3.92 1.38 -14.51
N LEU A 96 2.93 0.51 -14.30
CA LEU A 96 1.56 0.94 -13.96
C LEU A 96 1.17 0.68 -12.50
N LEU A 97 1.75 -0.33 -11.83
CA LEU A 97 1.37 -0.69 -10.45
C LEU A 97 2.40 -0.25 -9.41
N GLU A 98 3.68 -0.31 -9.75
CA GLU A 98 4.77 -0.05 -8.79
C GLU A 98 5.43 1.31 -8.98
N ARG A 99 5.38 1.84 -10.21
CA ARG A 99 5.89 3.14 -10.60
C ARG A 99 4.71 4.07 -10.89
N THR A 100 4.76 5.28 -10.34
CA THR A 100 3.73 6.31 -10.56
C THR A 100 4.23 7.48 -11.42
N ASP A 101 5.39 7.31 -12.08
CA ASP A 101 6.07 8.35 -12.86
C ASP A 101 5.86 8.23 -14.39
N HIS A 102 5.30 7.13 -14.89
CA HIS A 102 5.16 6.83 -16.33
C HIS A 102 3.72 6.46 -16.74
N SER A 103 3.43 6.65 -18.02
CA SER A 103 2.26 6.10 -18.71
C SER A 103 2.68 5.08 -19.77
N VAL A 104 1.75 4.23 -20.22
CA VAL A 104 1.99 3.18 -21.21
C VAL A 104 1.08 3.37 -22.41
N GLU A 105 1.66 3.34 -23.61
CA GLU A 105 0.92 3.39 -24.89
C GLU A 105 1.29 2.17 -25.75
N LEU A 106 0.29 1.47 -26.27
CA LEU A 106 0.43 0.36 -27.21
C LEU A 106 -0.16 0.71 -28.57
N TYR A 107 0.69 0.66 -29.59
CA TYR A 107 0.33 0.90 -30.99
C TYR A 107 0.30 -0.40 -31.78
N GLU A 108 -0.75 -0.58 -32.58
CA GLU A 108 -0.83 -1.62 -33.61
C GLU A 108 -0.76 -0.98 -35.00
N GLY A 109 -0.09 -1.64 -35.95
CA GLY A 109 0.05 -1.10 -37.28
C GLY A 109 1.01 -1.84 -38.20
N SER A 110 1.19 -1.31 -39.39
CA SER A 110 2.23 -1.76 -40.32
C SER A 110 2.63 -0.63 -41.28
N GLY A 111 3.91 -0.61 -41.68
CA GLY A 111 4.46 0.48 -42.49
C GLY A 111 4.36 1.83 -41.76
N SER A 112 3.67 2.80 -42.37
CA SER A 112 3.36 4.11 -41.80
C SER A 112 2.04 4.17 -41.01
N ASN A 113 1.19 3.15 -41.12
CA ASN A 113 -0.17 3.21 -40.59
C ASN A 113 -0.20 2.52 -39.23
N TRP A 114 0.01 3.32 -38.19
CA TRP A 114 -0.07 2.93 -36.79
C TRP A 114 -1.18 3.69 -36.08
N ARG A 115 -1.92 2.98 -35.23
CA ARG A 115 -2.97 3.55 -34.37
C ARG A 115 -2.65 3.21 -32.92
N LEU A 116 -2.95 4.12 -32.01
CA LEU A 116 -3.02 3.82 -30.59
C LEU A 116 -4.20 2.86 -30.37
N VAL A 117 -3.96 1.72 -29.73
CA VAL A 117 -5.00 0.70 -29.45
C VAL A 117 -5.26 0.57 -27.96
N LYS A 118 -4.23 0.70 -27.13
CA LYS A 118 -4.36 0.74 -25.68
C LYS A 118 -3.51 1.87 -25.11
N SER A 119 -4.08 2.63 -24.20
CA SER A 119 -3.36 3.52 -23.27
C SER A 119 -3.64 3.07 -21.84
N GLY A 120 -2.69 3.33 -20.96
CA GLY A 120 -2.80 3.03 -19.54
C GLY A 120 -1.96 4.01 -18.72
N THR A 121 -2.52 4.43 -17.60
CA THR A 121 -1.85 5.24 -16.56
C THR A 121 -1.96 4.51 -15.21
N PRO A 122 -1.16 4.86 -14.19
CA PRO A 122 -1.27 4.25 -12.87
C PRO A 122 -2.65 4.43 -12.22
N GLY A 123 -3.41 5.47 -12.60
CA GLY A 123 -4.81 5.64 -12.22
C GLY A 123 -5.78 4.88 -13.13
N ASN A 124 -5.63 4.99 -14.45
CA ASN A 124 -6.48 4.33 -15.43
C ASN A 124 -5.75 3.15 -16.10
N LEU A 125 -5.86 1.96 -15.51
CA LEU A 125 -5.34 0.72 -16.08
C LEU A 125 -6.08 0.29 -17.38
N GLY A 126 -7.21 0.93 -17.71
CA GLY A 126 -7.88 0.85 -19.00
C GLY A 126 -8.10 -0.56 -19.52
N SER A 127 -7.48 -0.87 -20.66
CA SER A 127 -7.51 -2.17 -21.33
C SER A 127 -6.25 -3.03 -21.10
N PHE A 128 -5.39 -2.62 -20.17
CA PHE A 128 -4.26 -3.43 -19.67
C PHE A 128 -4.64 -4.30 -18.47
N GLU A 129 -5.82 -4.12 -17.87
CA GLU A 129 -6.31 -4.90 -16.72
C GLU A 129 -6.28 -6.43 -16.96
N ASP A 130 -6.65 -6.89 -18.17
CA ASP A 130 -6.61 -8.31 -18.55
C ASP A 130 -5.16 -8.87 -18.55
N ILE A 131 -4.18 -8.01 -18.87
CA ILE A 131 -2.76 -8.32 -19.03
C ILE A 131 -2.07 -8.30 -17.66
N LEU A 132 -2.27 -7.23 -16.89
CA LEU A 132 -1.66 -6.98 -15.58
C LEU A 132 -2.01 -8.05 -14.54
N PHE A 133 -3.25 -8.54 -14.59
CA PHE A 133 -3.83 -9.36 -13.52
C PHE A 133 -4.23 -10.78 -13.96
N ALA A 134 -3.71 -11.27 -15.09
CA ALA A 134 -3.89 -12.68 -15.49
C ALA A 134 -3.60 -13.67 -14.34
N ASN A 135 -2.64 -13.32 -13.46
CA ASN A 135 -2.23 -14.09 -12.29
C ASN A 135 -2.73 -13.51 -10.92
N ASN A 136 -3.96 -12.98 -10.88
CA ASN A 136 -4.77 -12.67 -9.67
C ASN A 136 -4.26 -11.65 -8.61
N ASP A 137 -3.02 -11.17 -8.65
CA ASP A 137 -2.52 -10.22 -7.63
C ASP A 137 -2.79 -8.74 -7.96
N MET A 138 -4.02 -8.27 -7.69
CA MET A 138 -4.33 -6.82 -7.54
C MET A 138 -4.57 -6.49 -6.06
N GLN A 139 -3.60 -5.86 -5.41
CA GLN A 139 -3.67 -5.50 -3.98
C GLN A 139 -4.40 -4.18 -3.70
N ASP A 140 -4.40 -3.24 -4.64
CA ASP A 140 -4.97 -1.89 -4.51
C ASP A 140 -5.91 -1.62 -5.69
N SER A 141 -7.06 -0.97 -5.47
CA SER A 141 -7.89 -0.46 -6.58
C SER A 141 -7.40 0.96 -6.88
N PRO A 142 -6.88 1.26 -8.07
CA PRO A 142 -6.42 2.60 -8.37
C PRO A 142 -7.61 3.56 -8.45
N VAL A 143 -7.62 4.55 -7.56
CA VAL A 143 -8.57 5.66 -7.59
C VAL A 143 -7.96 6.81 -8.39
N ILE A 144 -8.76 7.39 -9.27
CA ILE A 144 -8.41 8.62 -10.00
C ILE A 144 -9.12 9.78 -9.32
N ALA A 145 -8.37 10.82 -8.97
CA ALA A 145 -8.89 12.06 -8.41
C ALA A 145 -8.83 13.21 -9.43
N ALA A 146 -9.60 14.26 -9.20
CA ALA A 146 -9.44 15.55 -9.84
C ALA A 146 -9.63 16.65 -8.80
N LEU A 147 -8.88 17.74 -8.95
CA LEU A 147 -8.99 18.89 -8.05
C LEU A 147 -9.32 20.18 -8.80
N VAL A 148 -10.18 20.97 -8.19
CA VAL A 148 -10.37 22.40 -8.48
C VAL A 148 -9.97 23.18 -7.22
N PRO A 149 -8.72 23.68 -7.15
CA PRO A 149 -8.31 24.58 -6.07
C PRO A 149 -8.86 25.99 -6.32
N SER A 150 -9.41 26.58 -5.26
CA SER A 150 -10.00 27.93 -5.25
C SER A 150 -9.34 28.74 -4.13
N PHE A 151 -8.37 29.58 -4.51
CA PHE A 151 -7.63 30.43 -3.58
C PHE A 151 -8.46 31.68 -3.25
N LYS A 152 -8.81 31.85 -1.97
CA LYS A 152 -9.50 33.04 -1.42
C LYS A 152 -8.61 33.68 -0.35
N GLU A 153 -8.84 34.95 -0.03
CA GLU A 153 -7.97 35.74 0.88
C GLU A 153 -7.75 35.09 2.27
N ASN A 154 -8.70 34.27 2.73
CA ASN A 154 -8.65 33.58 4.03
C ASN A 154 -8.38 32.07 3.96
N GLY A 155 -7.95 31.52 2.80
CA GLY A 155 -7.58 30.10 2.66
C GLY A 155 -7.85 29.49 1.29
N CYS A 156 -7.40 28.25 1.09
CA CYS A 156 -7.69 27.49 -0.13
C CYS A 156 -8.92 26.60 0.09
N THR A 157 -9.98 26.77 -0.73
CA THR A 157 -11.06 25.79 -0.82
C THR A 157 -10.72 24.78 -1.91
N ILE A 158 -10.80 23.49 -1.61
CA ILE A 158 -10.53 22.42 -2.56
C ILE A 158 -11.84 21.70 -2.90
N GLY A 159 -12.21 21.71 -4.17
CA GLY A 159 -13.16 20.75 -4.74
C GLY A 159 -12.43 19.49 -5.19
N LEU A 160 -12.69 18.37 -4.51
CA LEU A 160 -12.16 17.05 -4.86
C LEU A 160 -13.29 16.17 -5.42
N GLY A 161 -13.13 15.74 -6.67
CA GLY A 161 -13.87 14.62 -7.24
C GLY A 161 -12.97 13.39 -7.29
N TYR A 162 -13.55 12.19 -7.14
CA TYR A 162 -12.83 10.94 -7.40
C TYR A 162 -13.72 9.87 -8.03
N ILE A 163 -13.09 8.88 -8.63
CA ILE A 163 -13.74 7.71 -9.21
C ILE A 163 -12.99 6.42 -8.88
N ASP A 164 -13.71 5.45 -8.32
CA ASP A 164 -13.26 4.05 -8.23
C ASP A 164 -13.96 3.26 -9.34
N LEU A 165 -13.21 2.97 -10.41
CA LEU A 165 -13.69 2.23 -11.58
C LEU A 165 -13.92 0.74 -11.29
N THR A 166 -13.45 0.20 -10.17
CA THR A 166 -13.62 -1.20 -9.77
C THR A 166 -14.86 -1.37 -8.91
N LYS A 167 -15.09 -0.46 -7.95
CA LYS A 167 -16.29 -0.46 -7.07
C LYS A 167 -17.47 0.34 -7.62
N ARG A 168 -17.32 0.97 -8.80
CA ARG A 168 -18.33 1.83 -9.44
C ARG A 168 -18.83 2.95 -8.52
N VAL A 169 -17.91 3.57 -7.80
CA VAL A 169 -18.22 4.70 -6.92
C VAL A 169 -17.73 5.99 -7.56
N LEU A 170 -18.65 6.94 -7.74
CA LEU A 170 -18.36 8.33 -8.03
C LEU A 170 -18.42 9.09 -6.70
N GLY A 171 -17.40 9.88 -6.41
CA GLY A 171 -17.28 10.58 -5.15
C GLY A 171 -16.96 12.05 -5.31
N LEU A 172 -17.49 12.84 -4.37
CA LEU A 172 -17.32 14.29 -4.34
C LEU A 172 -17.21 14.79 -2.89
N THR A 173 -16.38 15.81 -2.68
CA THR A 173 -16.22 16.51 -1.40
C THR A 173 -15.65 17.90 -1.62
N GLU A 174 -16.01 18.85 -0.75
CA GLU A 174 -15.35 20.14 -0.62
C GLU A 174 -14.88 20.33 0.81
N PHE A 175 -13.70 20.93 0.96
CA PHE A 175 -13.14 21.27 2.25
C PHE A 175 -12.22 22.48 2.15
N LEU A 176 -12.04 23.17 3.28
CA LEU A 176 -10.99 24.15 3.46
C LEU A 176 -9.69 23.42 3.80
N ASP A 177 -8.59 23.89 3.21
CA ASP A 177 -7.26 23.33 3.46
C ASP A 177 -6.26 24.44 3.80
N ASP A 178 -5.17 24.03 4.46
CA ASP A 178 -4.11 24.92 4.90
C ASP A 178 -3.07 25.22 3.79
N SER A 179 -2.03 25.97 4.14
CA SER A 179 -0.92 26.31 3.22
C SER A 179 -0.05 25.12 2.78
N HIS A 180 -0.20 23.96 3.42
CA HIS A 180 0.61 22.75 3.21
C HIS A 180 -0.19 21.59 2.59
N PHE A 181 -1.50 21.76 2.49
CA PHE A 181 -2.48 20.81 1.95
C PHE A 181 -2.60 19.51 2.77
N THR A 182 -2.69 19.65 4.10
CA THR A 182 -2.73 18.52 5.05
C THR A 182 -4.02 17.71 4.96
N ASN A 183 -5.17 18.35 4.74
CA ASN A 183 -6.44 17.64 4.57
C ASN A 183 -6.52 16.93 3.22
N LEU A 184 -5.98 17.54 2.15
CA LEU A 184 -5.85 16.91 0.85
C LEU A 184 -4.89 15.71 0.87
N GLU A 185 -3.72 15.83 1.50
CA GLU A 185 -2.78 14.71 1.65
C GLU A 185 -3.46 13.52 2.35
N SER A 186 -4.15 13.78 3.45
CA SER A 186 -4.96 12.77 4.15
C SER A 186 -6.02 12.15 3.24
N ALA A 187 -6.73 12.95 2.43
CA ALA A 187 -7.76 12.46 1.50
C ALA A 187 -7.18 11.56 0.40
N LEU A 188 -6.06 11.95 -0.21
CA LEU A 188 -5.41 11.20 -1.29
C LEU A 188 -4.86 9.85 -0.79
N VAL A 189 -4.25 9.86 0.40
CA VAL A 189 -3.75 8.65 1.08
C VAL A 189 -4.92 7.72 1.45
N ALA A 190 -5.97 8.26 2.07
CA ALA A 190 -7.16 7.50 2.47
C ALA A 190 -7.91 6.87 1.28
N LEU A 191 -8.00 7.58 0.14
CA LEU A 191 -8.59 7.08 -1.10
C LEU A 191 -7.67 6.14 -1.87
N GLY A 192 -6.37 6.06 -1.56
CA GLY A 192 -5.40 5.29 -2.33
C GLY A 192 -5.18 5.84 -3.75
N CYS A 193 -5.31 7.16 -3.91
CA CYS A 193 -5.21 7.83 -5.21
C CYS A 193 -3.86 7.52 -5.90
N LYS A 194 -3.88 7.23 -7.20
CA LYS A 194 -2.66 7.01 -8.02
C LYS A 194 -2.46 8.06 -9.09
N GLU A 195 -3.52 8.72 -9.52
CA GLU A 195 -3.49 9.78 -10.52
C GLU A 195 -4.46 10.90 -10.16
N CYS A 196 -4.01 12.15 -10.26
CA CYS A 196 -4.81 13.34 -10.02
C CYS A 196 -4.82 14.25 -11.26
N LEU A 197 -6.02 14.66 -11.69
CA LEU A 197 -6.21 15.64 -12.75
C LEU A 197 -6.16 17.07 -12.19
N LEU A 198 -5.40 17.95 -12.85
CA LEU A 198 -5.32 19.38 -12.53
C LEU A 198 -5.58 20.26 -13.78
N PRO A 199 -6.14 21.47 -13.64
CA PRO A 199 -6.26 22.43 -14.74
C PRO A 199 -4.90 23.04 -15.13
N VAL A 200 -4.62 23.20 -16.44
CA VAL A 200 -3.30 23.64 -16.99
C VAL A 200 -2.68 24.91 -16.37
N ASP A 201 -3.45 25.89 -15.89
CA ASP A 201 -2.88 27.08 -15.23
C ASP A 201 -2.71 26.92 -13.71
N GLY A 202 -3.27 25.85 -13.14
CA GLY A 202 -3.19 25.51 -11.72
C GLY A 202 -1.81 25.02 -11.26
N THR A 203 -0.82 25.01 -12.14
CA THR A 203 0.58 24.62 -11.86
C THR A 203 1.59 25.77 -12.04
N LYS A 204 1.14 26.96 -12.49
CA LYS A 204 2.01 28.10 -12.83
C LYS A 204 1.98 29.25 -11.82
N SER A 205 1.05 29.25 -10.87
CA SER A 205 1.01 30.21 -9.76
C SER A 205 2.07 29.87 -8.71
N SER A 206 2.60 30.88 -7.99
CA SER A 206 3.51 30.62 -6.86
C SER A 206 2.87 29.71 -5.78
N GLU A 207 1.54 29.77 -5.67
CA GLU A 207 0.69 29.04 -4.71
C GLU A 207 0.46 27.56 -5.08
N SER A 208 0.85 27.14 -6.28
CA SER A 208 0.68 25.74 -6.73
C SER A 208 1.90 24.85 -6.50
N ARG A 209 3.03 25.41 -6.03
CA ARG A 209 4.19 24.59 -5.61
C ARG A 209 3.85 23.69 -4.42
N PRO A 210 3.27 24.19 -3.30
CA PRO A 210 2.93 23.32 -2.17
C PRO A 210 1.92 22.22 -2.53
N LEU A 211 1.02 22.48 -3.49
CA LEU A 211 0.06 21.49 -4.01
C LEU A 211 0.76 20.35 -4.77
N ASN A 212 1.68 20.70 -5.66
CA ASN A 212 2.50 19.72 -6.38
C ASN A 212 3.43 18.94 -5.44
N ASP A 213 3.96 19.60 -4.40
CA ASP A 213 4.77 18.96 -3.37
C ASP A 213 3.93 17.96 -2.56
N ALA A 214 2.68 18.29 -2.20
CA ALA A 214 1.76 17.37 -1.52
C ALA A 214 1.43 16.13 -2.38
N MET A 215 1.17 16.32 -3.68
CA MET A 215 1.00 15.21 -4.63
C MET A 215 2.24 14.30 -4.70
N SER A 216 3.43 14.91 -4.75
CA SER A 216 4.72 14.21 -4.76
C SER A 216 5.01 13.47 -3.44
N ARG A 217 4.58 14.00 -2.29
CA ARG A 217 4.64 13.29 -0.99
C ARG A 217 3.77 12.03 -0.99
N CYS A 218 2.56 12.11 -1.57
CA CYS A 218 1.62 11.00 -1.73
C CYS A 218 2.03 9.99 -2.81
N GLY A 219 2.96 10.34 -3.70
CA GLY A 219 3.35 9.52 -4.86
C GLY A 219 2.32 9.49 -5.98
N VAL A 220 1.47 10.52 -6.09
CA VAL A 220 0.37 10.62 -7.06
C VAL A 220 0.87 11.20 -8.40
N MET A 221 0.50 10.57 -9.52
CA MET A 221 0.78 11.11 -10.85
C MET A 221 -0.10 12.33 -11.14
N VAL A 222 0.49 13.47 -11.51
CA VAL A 222 -0.25 14.68 -11.90
C VAL A 222 -0.43 14.73 -13.42
N THR A 223 -1.68 14.78 -13.87
CA THR A 223 -2.09 14.85 -15.28
C THR A 223 -2.82 16.18 -15.55
N GLU A 224 -2.28 17.02 -16.43
CA GLU A 224 -2.87 18.33 -16.75
C GLU A 224 -4.00 18.24 -17.80
N ARG A 225 -5.14 18.91 -17.54
CA ARG A 225 -6.35 18.92 -18.40
C ARG A 225 -6.88 20.33 -18.64
N LYS A 226 -7.63 20.54 -19.73
CA LYS A 226 -8.06 21.89 -20.14
C LYS A 226 -9.06 22.48 -19.14
N LYS A 227 -8.90 23.76 -18.79
CA LYS A 227 -9.86 24.51 -17.92
C LYS A 227 -11.32 24.45 -18.36
N THR A 228 -11.62 24.16 -19.62
CA THR A 228 -12.98 23.97 -20.13
C THR A 228 -13.66 22.72 -19.57
N GLU A 229 -12.90 21.65 -19.32
CA GLU A 229 -13.41 20.37 -18.80
C GLU A 229 -13.87 20.51 -17.34
N PHE A 230 -13.27 21.43 -16.57
CA PHE A 230 -13.61 21.71 -15.17
C PHE A 230 -14.81 22.66 -14.97
N LYS A 231 -15.56 23.02 -16.02
CA LYS A 231 -16.66 24.00 -15.92
C LYS A 231 -18.02 23.40 -15.50
N GLY A 232 -18.10 22.08 -15.27
CA GLY A 232 -19.23 21.43 -14.61
C GLY A 232 -20.59 21.45 -15.33
N ARG A 233 -20.70 22.01 -16.55
CA ARG A 233 -21.99 22.36 -17.17
C ARG A 233 -22.92 21.18 -17.42
N ASP A 234 -22.38 20.10 -17.96
CA ASP A 234 -23.16 18.95 -18.43
C ASP A 234 -23.23 17.82 -17.37
N VAL A 235 -22.52 17.97 -16.25
CA VAL A 235 -22.28 16.93 -15.24
C VAL A 235 -23.56 16.38 -14.63
N ILE A 236 -24.59 17.21 -14.40
CA ILE A 236 -25.87 16.72 -13.85
C ILE A 236 -26.58 15.80 -14.86
N GLN A 237 -26.51 16.11 -16.16
CA GLN A 237 -27.07 15.27 -17.21
C GLN A 237 -26.27 13.97 -17.40
N ASP A 238 -24.95 14.06 -17.32
CA ASP A 238 -24.05 12.92 -17.44
C ASP A 238 -24.20 11.94 -16.26
N LEU A 239 -24.25 12.46 -15.03
CA LEU A 239 -24.53 11.68 -13.83
C LEU A 239 -25.92 11.04 -13.88
N GLY A 240 -26.93 11.75 -14.42
CA GLY A 240 -28.27 11.21 -14.63
C GLY A 240 -28.35 10.03 -15.61
N ARG A 241 -27.28 9.72 -16.35
CA ARG A 241 -27.15 8.50 -17.17
C ARG A 241 -26.30 7.41 -16.52
N LEU A 242 -25.36 7.79 -15.65
CA LEU A 242 -24.37 6.88 -15.07
C LEU A 242 -24.79 6.34 -13.70
N VAL A 243 -25.52 7.12 -12.91
CA VAL A 243 -25.85 6.81 -11.51
C VAL A 243 -27.14 5.98 -11.42
N LYS A 244 -27.15 4.98 -10.53
CA LYS A 244 -28.35 4.19 -10.19
C LYS A 244 -29.45 5.07 -9.55
N GLY A 245 -30.66 5.00 -10.08
CA GLY A 245 -31.87 5.59 -9.48
C GLY A 245 -32.30 6.94 -10.08
N SER A 246 -33.09 7.70 -9.33
CA SER A 246 -33.67 8.96 -9.80
C SER A 246 -32.67 10.12 -9.84
N MET A 247 -32.84 11.02 -10.81
CA MET A 247 -31.99 12.20 -11.02
C MET A 247 -32.10 13.27 -9.90
N GLU A 248 -33.18 13.25 -9.12
CA GLU A 248 -33.47 14.23 -8.06
C GLU A 248 -32.43 14.24 -6.92
N PRO A 249 -32.17 13.12 -6.19
CA PRO A 249 -31.13 13.08 -5.15
C PRO A 249 -29.72 13.34 -5.68
N VAL A 250 -29.44 12.98 -6.94
CA VAL A 250 -28.18 13.30 -7.63
C VAL A 250 -28.04 14.81 -7.79
N ARG A 251 -29.10 15.48 -8.25
CA ARG A 251 -29.12 16.94 -8.42
C ARG A 251 -28.99 17.66 -7.08
N ASP A 252 -29.71 17.21 -6.06
CA ASP A 252 -29.68 17.84 -4.72
C ASP A 252 -28.28 17.76 -4.12
N LEU A 253 -27.65 16.57 -4.14
CA LEU A 253 -26.28 16.39 -3.65
C LEU A 253 -25.28 17.25 -4.42
N VAL A 254 -25.34 17.24 -5.76
CA VAL A 254 -24.44 18.03 -6.62
C VAL A 254 -24.63 19.53 -6.44
N SER A 255 -25.85 20.00 -6.13
CA SER A 255 -26.15 21.42 -5.91
C SER A 255 -25.52 22.01 -4.63
N GLY A 256 -25.10 21.16 -3.69
CA GLY A 256 -24.41 21.58 -2.46
C GLY A 256 -22.93 21.96 -2.64
N TYR A 257 -22.38 21.85 -3.86
CA TYR A 257 -20.94 21.96 -4.13
C TYR A 257 -20.64 22.87 -5.34
N GLU A 258 -19.69 23.79 -5.19
CA GLU A 258 -19.34 24.80 -6.22
C GLU A 258 -18.17 24.35 -7.13
N PHE A 259 -17.17 23.67 -6.57
CA PHE A 259 -15.89 23.33 -7.19
C PHE A 259 -15.72 21.83 -7.47
N ALA A 260 -16.20 20.95 -6.59
CA ALA A 260 -16.09 19.50 -6.74
C ALA A 260 -16.92 18.96 -7.92
N THR A 261 -17.97 19.67 -8.30
CA THR A 261 -18.78 19.39 -9.50
C THR A 261 -17.98 19.59 -10.78
N GLY A 262 -17.14 20.64 -10.83
CA GLY A 262 -16.16 20.87 -11.89
C GLY A 262 -15.08 19.79 -11.93
N ALA A 263 -14.55 19.37 -10.78
CA ALA A 263 -13.60 18.27 -10.68
C ALA A 263 -14.17 16.95 -11.20
N LEU A 264 -15.40 16.60 -10.80
CA LEU A 264 -16.08 15.39 -11.25
C LEU A 264 -16.36 15.42 -12.76
N GLY A 265 -16.74 16.56 -13.33
CA GLY A 265 -16.89 16.72 -14.78
C GLY A 265 -15.61 16.47 -15.58
N ALA A 266 -14.46 16.93 -15.06
CA ALA A 266 -13.17 16.63 -15.67
C ALA A 266 -12.83 15.14 -15.60
N LEU A 267 -13.19 14.43 -14.53
CA LEU A 267 -13.03 12.97 -14.43
C LEU A 267 -13.89 12.21 -15.45
N LEU A 268 -15.18 12.56 -15.56
CA LEU A 268 -16.10 11.91 -16.51
C LEU A 268 -15.63 12.10 -17.97
N SER A 269 -15.14 13.29 -18.29
CA SER A 269 -14.52 13.61 -19.59
C SER A 269 -13.20 12.85 -19.83
N TYR A 270 -12.34 12.73 -18.80
CA TYR A 270 -11.05 12.03 -18.91
C TYR A 270 -11.18 10.50 -19.02
N THR A 271 -12.12 9.92 -18.29
CA THR A 271 -12.37 8.46 -18.26
C THR A 271 -13.29 7.98 -19.38
N GLU A 272 -13.87 8.91 -20.15
CA GLU A 272 -14.74 8.66 -21.31
C GLU A 272 -15.90 7.69 -21.02
N LEU A 273 -16.40 7.63 -19.78
CA LEU A 273 -17.40 6.62 -19.35
C LEU A 273 -18.66 6.59 -20.22
N LEU A 274 -19.09 7.77 -20.68
CA LEU A 274 -20.28 7.96 -21.53
C LEU A 274 -20.10 7.41 -22.95
N ALA A 275 -18.87 7.12 -23.38
CA ALA A 275 -18.61 6.49 -24.67
C ALA A 275 -18.91 4.98 -24.66
N ASP A 276 -19.02 4.36 -23.48
CA ASP A 276 -19.36 2.94 -23.30
C ASP A 276 -20.72 2.81 -22.60
N GLU A 277 -21.71 2.34 -23.37
CA GLU A 277 -23.08 2.12 -22.89
C GLU A 277 -23.17 1.13 -21.72
N SER A 278 -22.14 0.31 -21.46
CA SER A 278 -22.12 -0.59 -20.30
C SER A 278 -21.95 0.14 -18.95
N ASN A 279 -21.57 1.42 -18.95
CA ASN A 279 -21.44 2.23 -17.74
C ASN A 279 -22.75 2.88 -17.28
N TYR A 280 -23.80 2.87 -18.10
CA TYR A 280 -25.07 3.50 -17.76
C TYR A 280 -25.78 2.78 -16.60
N GLU A 281 -26.41 3.56 -15.72
CA GLU A 281 -27.12 3.10 -14.52
C GLU A 281 -26.33 2.10 -13.64
N ASN A 282 -25.00 2.19 -13.64
CA ASN A 282 -24.14 1.24 -12.92
C ASN A 282 -23.31 1.86 -11.78
N TYR A 283 -23.25 3.18 -11.66
CA TYR A 283 -22.46 3.88 -10.64
C TYR A 283 -23.29 4.30 -9.42
N ASN A 284 -22.64 4.35 -8.26
CA ASN A 284 -23.19 4.91 -7.03
C ASN A 284 -22.50 6.24 -6.72
N LEU A 285 -23.28 7.30 -6.56
CA LEU A 285 -22.77 8.62 -6.15
C LEU A 285 -22.69 8.70 -4.61
N LYS A 286 -21.54 9.10 -4.07
CA LYS A 286 -21.31 9.22 -2.62
C LYS A 286 -20.66 10.54 -2.25
N GLN A 287 -21.18 11.18 -1.21
CA GLN A 287 -20.45 12.21 -0.49
C GLN A 287 -19.29 11.55 0.26
N TYR A 288 -18.07 12.05 0.07
CA TYR A 288 -16.95 11.70 0.94
C TYR A 288 -16.84 12.75 2.05
N SER A 289 -16.50 12.30 3.26
CA SER A 289 -16.34 13.18 4.42
C SER A 289 -15.06 12.84 5.15
N LEU A 290 -14.18 13.84 5.28
CA LEU A 290 -12.93 13.75 6.04
C LEU A 290 -13.15 13.42 7.52
N GLN A 291 -14.35 13.65 8.05
CA GLN A 291 -14.72 13.40 9.45
C GLN A 291 -15.29 11.99 9.68
N SER A 292 -15.32 11.11 8.68
CA SER A 292 -15.82 9.73 8.83
C SER A 292 -14.74 8.73 9.24
N TYR A 293 -13.47 9.07 8.98
CA TYR A 293 -12.32 8.19 9.16
C TYR A 293 -11.15 8.94 9.82
N MET A 294 -10.28 8.21 10.50
CA MET A 294 -9.02 8.75 11.02
C MET A 294 -8.17 9.31 9.88
N ARG A 295 -7.69 10.54 10.04
CA ARG A 295 -6.73 11.17 9.14
C ARG A 295 -5.34 10.54 9.35
N LEU A 296 -4.64 10.24 8.26
CA LEU A 296 -3.28 9.73 8.24
C LEU A 296 -2.54 10.44 7.10
N ASP A 297 -1.44 11.14 7.41
CA ASP A 297 -0.58 11.75 6.40
C ASP A 297 0.44 10.73 5.83
N SER A 298 1.17 11.11 4.77
CA SER A 298 2.16 10.20 4.18
C SER A 298 3.36 9.96 5.10
N ALA A 299 3.55 10.80 6.12
CA ALA A 299 4.55 10.61 7.17
C ALA A 299 4.13 9.50 8.14
N ALA A 300 2.90 9.52 8.67
CA ALA A 300 2.36 8.52 9.59
C ALA A 300 2.23 7.14 8.95
N VAL A 301 1.72 7.04 7.71
CA VAL A 301 1.65 5.76 6.99
C VAL A 301 3.03 5.11 6.86
N ARG A 302 4.08 5.92 6.66
CA ARG A 302 5.48 5.45 6.58
C ARG A 302 6.09 5.20 7.96
N ALA A 303 5.83 6.04 8.95
CA ALA A 303 6.40 5.93 10.30
C ALA A 303 5.89 4.69 11.04
N LEU A 304 4.59 4.38 10.88
CA LEU A 304 3.93 3.21 11.45
C LEU A 304 4.06 1.94 10.58
N ASN A 305 4.77 2.00 9.45
CA ASN A 305 4.90 0.90 8.45
C ASN A 305 3.54 0.26 8.09
N VAL A 306 2.51 1.06 7.81
CA VAL A 306 1.15 0.55 7.56
C VAL A 306 1.08 -0.30 6.28
N MET A 307 1.81 0.11 5.24
CA MET A 307 1.83 -0.50 3.91
C MET A 307 3.20 -1.11 3.58
N GLU A 308 3.25 -2.09 2.68
CA GLU A 308 4.48 -2.74 2.19
C GLU A 308 5.40 -1.72 1.46
N SER A 309 6.71 -1.75 1.75
CA SER A 309 7.75 -0.99 1.04
C SER A 309 8.67 -1.92 0.23
N LYS A 310 9.22 -1.44 -0.91
CA LYS A 310 10.18 -2.20 -1.73
C LYS A 310 11.48 -2.56 -1.00
N THR A 311 11.75 -1.93 0.15
CA THR A 311 12.90 -2.18 1.03
C THR A 311 12.71 -3.35 1.98
N ASP A 312 11.48 -3.87 2.11
CA ASP A 312 11.14 -4.80 3.19
C ASP A 312 11.60 -6.22 2.87
N ALA A 313 12.36 -6.82 3.78
CA ALA A 313 12.91 -8.17 3.58
C ALA A 313 11.85 -9.28 3.61
N ASN A 314 10.68 -9.02 4.22
CA ASN A 314 9.55 -9.93 4.30
C ASN A 314 8.25 -9.13 4.48
N LYS A 315 7.11 -9.67 4.02
CA LYS A 315 5.79 -9.00 4.09
C LYS A 315 5.37 -8.61 5.51
N ASN A 316 5.72 -9.45 6.48
CA ASN A 316 5.42 -9.27 7.91
C ASN A 316 6.08 -8.02 8.54
N PHE A 317 7.00 -7.32 7.85
CA PHE A 317 7.54 -6.04 8.31
C PHE A 317 6.51 -4.90 8.26
N SER A 318 5.51 -5.01 7.37
CA SER A 318 4.40 -4.07 7.25
C SER A 318 3.16 -4.55 8.00
N LEU A 319 2.34 -3.61 8.46
CA LEU A 319 1.08 -3.94 9.13
C LEU A 319 0.11 -4.64 8.16
N PHE A 320 0.01 -4.16 6.92
CA PHE A 320 -0.77 -4.83 5.87
C PHE A 320 -0.32 -6.29 5.67
N GLY A 321 0.97 -6.56 5.47
CA GLY A 321 1.47 -7.90 5.21
C GLY A 321 1.27 -8.86 6.39
N LEU A 322 1.38 -8.38 7.63
CA LEU A 322 1.12 -9.17 8.84
C LEU A 322 -0.37 -9.50 9.04
N VAL A 323 -1.24 -8.50 8.84
CA VAL A 323 -2.68 -8.61 9.08
C VAL A 323 -3.40 -9.30 7.90
N ASN A 324 -2.82 -9.29 6.70
CA ASN A 324 -3.37 -9.89 5.49
C ASN A 324 -3.23 -11.42 5.45
N ARG A 325 -4.19 -12.08 6.08
CA ARG A 325 -4.42 -13.53 6.10
C ARG A 325 -5.78 -13.88 5.50
N THR A 326 -6.24 -13.01 4.59
CA THR A 326 -7.47 -13.16 3.82
C THR A 326 -7.39 -14.39 2.91
N CYS A 327 -8.50 -15.11 2.79
CA CYS A 327 -8.59 -16.36 2.05
C CYS A 327 -9.02 -16.16 0.59
N THR A 328 -9.76 -15.08 0.29
CA THR A 328 -10.29 -14.83 -1.05
C THR A 328 -9.23 -14.31 -2.01
N ALA A 329 -9.38 -14.63 -3.30
CA ALA A 329 -8.57 -14.01 -4.34
C ALA A 329 -8.97 -12.54 -4.50
N GLY A 330 -8.09 -11.61 -4.11
CA GLY A 330 -8.20 -10.18 -4.40
C GLY A 330 -9.16 -9.39 -3.49
N MET A 331 -10.46 -9.72 -3.47
CA MET A 331 -11.49 -8.84 -2.88
C MET A 331 -11.29 -8.55 -1.37
N GLY A 332 -11.01 -9.58 -0.54
CA GLY A 332 -10.68 -9.37 0.88
C GLY A 332 -9.41 -8.54 1.08
N LYS A 333 -8.37 -8.78 0.26
CA LYS A 333 -7.10 -8.01 0.30
C LYS A 333 -7.32 -6.52 0.02
N ARG A 334 -8.13 -6.21 -1.01
CA ARG A 334 -8.48 -4.83 -1.37
C ARG A 334 -9.29 -4.14 -0.27
N LEU A 335 -10.21 -4.86 0.38
CA LEU A 335 -10.98 -4.31 1.49
C LEU A 335 -10.10 -4.03 2.72
N LEU A 336 -9.19 -4.94 3.08
CA LEU A 336 -8.24 -4.73 4.17
C LEU A 336 -7.31 -3.53 3.92
N ASN A 337 -6.78 -3.41 2.70
CA ASN A 337 -5.96 -2.27 2.27
C ASN A 337 -6.73 -0.94 2.48
N MET A 338 -8.00 -0.91 2.08
CA MET A 338 -8.88 0.24 2.32
C MET A 338 -9.11 0.51 3.81
N TRP A 339 -9.36 -0.52 4.64
CA TRP A 339 -9.61 -0.34 6.08
C TRP A 339 -8.39 0.20 6.83
N LEU A 340 -7.16 -0.22 6.48
CA LEU A 340 -5.94 0.32 7.07
C LEU A 340 -5.69 1.79 6.70
N LYS A 341 -6.10 2.20 5.50
CA LYS A 341 -6.11 3.61 5.05
C LYS A 341 -7.28 4.43 5.60
N GLN A 342 -8.34 3.78 6.08
CA GLN A 342 -9.58 4.40 6.56
C GLN A 342 -10.04 3.80 7.92
N PRO A 343 -9.27 3.97 9.03
CA PRO A 343 -9.73 3.56 10.35
C PRO A 343 -10.99 4.33 10.76
N LEU A 344 -11.89 3.69 11.51
CA LEU A 344 -13.19 4.26 11.86
C LEU A 344 -13.08 5.28 13.01
N LEU A 345 -14.01 6.24 13.05
CA LEU A 345 -14.23 7.14 14.18
C LEU A 345 -15.51 6.82 14.98
N ASP A 346 -16.43 6.05 14.39
CA ASP A 346 -17.71 5.68 15.02
C ASP A 346 -17.53 4.45 15.92
N VAL A 347 -17.57 4.68 17.23
CA VAL A 347 -17.44 3.66 18.29
C VAL A 347 -18.40 2.48 18.08
N ASN A 348 -19.62 2.71 17.59
CA ASN A 348 -20.59 1.63 17.37
C ASN A 348 -20.17 0.73 16.21
N LYS A 349 -19.59 1.31 15.14
CA LYS A 349 -19.06 0.54 14.01
C LYS A 349 -17.78 -0.22 14.37
N ILE A 350 -16.93 0.36 15.23
CA ILE A 350 -15.74 -0.30 15.77
C ILE A 350 -16.16 -1.51 16.61
N ASN A 351 -17.04 -1.31 17.59
CA ASN A 351 -17.53 -2.39 18.45
C ASN A 351 -18.26 -3.48 17.66
N CYS A 352 -19.07 -3.11 16.66
CA CYS A 352 -19.70 -4.09 15.75
C CYS A 352 -18.68 -4.97 15.01
N ARG A 353 -17.51 -4.45 14.62
CA ARG A 353 -16.43 -5.28 14.04
C ARG A 353 -15.77 -6.14 15.10
N LEU A 354 -15.48 -5.58 16.28
CA LEU A 354 -14.86 -6.31 17.40
C LEU A 354 -15.76 -7.47 17.90
N ASP A 355 -17.08 -7.31 17.90
CA ASP A 355 -18.06 -8.34 18.22
C ASP A 355 -18.02 -9.51 17.22
N LEU A 356 -17.92 -9.20 15.92
CA LEU A 356 -17.78 -10.22 14.89
C LEU A 356 -16.42 -10.93 14.97
N VAL A 357 -15.33 -10.19 15.22
CA VAL A 357 -14.01 -10.81 15.47
C VAL A 357 -14.06 -11.71 16.71
N GLN A 358 -14.67 -11.28 17.80
CA GLN A 358 -14.86 -12.07 19.02
C GLN A 358 -15.60 -13.39 18.72
N ALA A 359 -16.72 -13.34 18.00
CA ALA A 359 -17.47 -14.53 17.57
C ALA A 359 -16.58 -15.53 16.80
N PHE A 360 -15.72 -15.05 15.90
CA PHE A 360 -14.80 -15.91 15.15
C PHE A 360 -13.55 -16.31 15.93
N VAL A 361 -13.18 -15.62 17.02
CA VAL A 361 -12.10 -16.03 17.92
C VAL A 361 -12.57 -17.19 18.81
N ASP A 362 -13.75 -17.03 19.41
CA ASP A 362 -14.35 -17.96 20.37
C ASP A 362 -14.78 -19.29 19.73
N ASP A 363 -15.27 -19.27 18.49
CA ASP A 363 -15.62 -20.48 17.73
C ASP A 363 -14.54 -20.82 16.67
N PRO A 364 -13.61 -21.75 16.98
CA PRO A 364 -12.59 -22.18 16.03
C PRO A 364 -13.15 -23.08 14.91
N GLU A 365 -14.27 -23.78 15.12
CA GLU A 365 -14.88 -24.63 14.08
C GLU A 365 -15.51 -23.76 12.98
N LEU A 366 -16.30 -22.76 13.38
CA LEU A 366 -16.84 -21.74 12.48
C LEU A 366 -15.72 -21.05 11.69
N ARG A 367 -14.68 -20.58 12.39
CA ARG A 367 -13.53 -19.90 11.76
C ARG A 367 -12.84 -20.77 10.72
N GLN A 368 -12.58 -22.04 11.02
CA GLN A 368 -11.91 -22.95 10.09
C GLN A 368 -12.80 -23.33 8.90
N ASN A 369 -14.07 -23.67 9.13
CA ASN A 369 -15.03 -24.02 8.08
C ASN A 369 -15.22 -22.87 7.08
N LEU A 370 -15.42 -21.65 7.56
CA LEU A 370 -15.55 -20.47 6.71
C LEU A 370 -14.27 -20.20 5.89
N ARG A 371 -13.09 -20.24 6.52
CA ARG A 371 -11.80 -20.05 5.83
C ARG A 371 -11.55 -21.11 4.76
N GLN A 372 -11.97 -22.37 4.97
CA GLN A 372 -11.88 -23.43 3.95
C GLN A 372 -12.76 -23.17 2.71
N HIS A 373 -13.96 -22.63 2.91
CA HIS A 373 -14.86 -22.30 1.79
C HIS A 373 -14.43 -21.01 1.05
N LEU A 374 -14.03 -19.96 1.78
CA LEU A 374 -13.55 -18.70 1.20
C LEU A 374 -12.31 -18.87 0.32
N LYS A 375 -11.39 -19.79 0.66
CA LYS A 375 -10.23 -20.15 -0.18
C LYS A 375 -10.58 -20.68 -1.57
N ARG A 376 -11.83 -21.12 -1.79
CA ARG A 376 -12.31 -21.65 -3.08
C ARG A 376 -13.14 -20.63 -3.86
N ILE A 377 -13.34 -19.43 -3.32
CA ILE A 377 -14.07 -18.34 -3.98
C ILE A 377 -13.09 -17.49 -4.79
N SER A 378 -13.41 -17.32 -6.08
CA SER A 378 -12.66 -16.45 -6.98
C SER A 378 -12.98 -14.97 -6.75
N ASP A 379 -12.23 -14.08 -7.37
CA ASP A 379 -12.44 -12.62 -7.29
C ASP A 379 -13.76 -12.21 -7.98
N ILE A 380 -14.87 -12.19 -7.24
CA ILE A 380 -16.22 -11.96 -7.79
C ILE A 380 -16.32 -10.57 -8.43
N GLU A 381 -15.84 -9.52 -7.75
CA GLU A 381 -15.86 -8.13 -8.25
C GLU A 381 -15.20 -8.05 -9.64
N ARG A 382 -14.02 -8.68 -9.79
CA ARG A 382 -13.29 -8.65 -11.04
C ARG A 382 -13.91 -9.54 -12.12
N LEU A 383 -14.42 -10.72 -11.77
CA LEU A 383 -15.10 -11.60 -12.73
C LEU A 383 -16.35 -10.93 -13.31
N MET A 384 -17.12 -10.20 -12.49
CA MET A 384 -18.25 -9.40 -12.96
C MET A 384 -17.81 -8.30 -13.93
N ARG A 385 -16.77 -7.53 -13.57
CA ARG A 385 -16.22 -6.47 -14.43
C ARG A 385 -15.80 -6.98 -15.82
N SER A 386 -15.21 -8.17 -15.90
CA SER A 386 -14.86 -8.81 -17.19
C SER A 386 -16.09 -9.23 -18.00
N LEU A 387 -17.18 -9.68 -17.36
CA LEU A 387 -18.45 -9.99 -18.05
C LEU A 387 -19.06 -8.75 -18.68
N GLU A 388 -19.07 -7.65 -17.95
CA GLU A 388 -19.71 -6.38 -18.35
C GLU A 388 -18.94 -5.66 -19.45
N LYS A 389 -17.60 -5.63 -19.36
CA LYS A 389 -16.69 -5.14 -20.42
C LYS A 389 -16.72 -5.98 -21.71
N LYS A 390 -17.54 -7.04 -21.78
CA LYS A 390 -17.66 -7.98 -22.92
C LYS A 390 -16.34 -8.67 -23.30
N SER A 391 -15.33 -8.67 -22.42
CA SER A 391 -14.05 -9.36 -22.61
C SER A 391 -14.04 -10.79 -22.04
N ALA A 392 -15.05 -11.15 -21.25
CA ALA A 392 -15.14 -12.47 -20.63
C ALA A 392 -15.44 -13.61 -21.61
N ASN A 393 -14.60 -14.66 -21.52
CA ASN A 393 -14.89 -16.00 -22.02
C ASN A 393 -15.70 -16.84 -21.00
N LEU A 394 -16.23 -17.99 -21.45
CA LEU A 394 -17.00 -18.95 -20.64
C LEU A 394 -16.31 -19.38 -19.33
N VAL A 395 -14.97 -19.38 -19.31
CA VAL A 395 -14.13 -19.62 -18.12
C VAL A 395 -14.54 -18.73 -16.92
N HIS A 396 -14.90 -17.47 -17.15
CA HIS A 396 -15.27 -16.54 -16.08
C HIS A 396 -16.64 -16.88 -15.48
N VAL A 397 -17.60 -17.27 -16.32
CA VAL A 397 -18.93 -17.75 -15.90
C VAL A 397 -18.79 -19.01 -15.05
N VAL A 398 -17.93 -19.95 -15.46
CA VAL A 398 -17.65 -21.18 -14.70
C VAL A 398 -16.96 -20.89 -13.38
N LYS A 399 -16.02 -19.94 -13.31
CA LYS A 399 -15.40 -19.51 -12.03
C LYS A 399 -16.40 -18.85 -11.08
N LEU A 400 -17.36 -18.07 -11.60
CA LEU A 400 -18.47 -17.55 -10.80
C LEU A 400 -19.35 -18.69 -10.29
N TYR A 401 -19.76 -19.63 -11.15
CA TYR A 401 -20.51 -20.83 -10.74
C TYR A 401 -19.80 -21.64 -9.64
N GLN A 402 -18.50 -21.94 -9.82
CA GLN A 402 -17.67 -22.63 -8.82
C GLN A 402 -17.57 -21.89 -7.48
N SER A 403 -17.72 -20.56 -7.49
CA SER A 403 -17.78 -19.73 -6.28
C SER A 403 -19.20 -19.76 -5.68
N SER A 404 -20.24 -19.65 -6.50
CA SER A 404 -21.65 -19.65 -6.12
C SER A 404 -22.06 -20.94 -5.40
N ILE A 405 -21.62 -22.11 -5.88
CA ILE A 405 -21.89 -23.40 -5.22
C ILE A 405 -21.28 -23.52 -3.81
N ARG A 406 -20.43 -22.58 -3.37
CA ARG A 406 -19.86 -22.54 -2.00
C ARG A 406 -20.70 -21.70 -1.04
N LEU A 407 -21.55 -20.81 -1.53
CA LEU A 407 -22.38 -19.92 -0.71
C LEU A 407 -23.35 -20.68 0.23
N PRO A 408 -24.02 -21.77 -0.17
CA PRO A 408 -24.88 -22.53 0.73
C PRO A 408 -24.13 -23.14 1.92
N TYR A 409 -22.85 -23.51 1.74
CA TYR A 409 -22.02 -24.06 2.81
C TYR A 409 -21.58 -22.97 3.80
N ILE A 410 -21.21 -21.79 3.30
CA ILE A 410 -20.92 -20.60 4.13
C ILE A 410 -22.16 -20.21 4.94
N LYS A 411 -23.32 -20.15 4.29
CA LYS A 411 -24.62 -19.90 4.93
C LYS A 411 -24.95 -20.93 6.01
N SER A 412 -24.77 -22.23 5.73
CA SER A 412 -24.99 -23.30 6.72
C SER A 412 -24.02 -23.21 7.91
N ALA A 413 -22.76 -22.84 7.70
CA ALA A 413 -21.80 -22.62 8.78
C ALA A 413 -22.23 -21.44 9.69
N LEU A 414 -22.58 -20.30 9.10
CA LEU A 414 -23.09 -19.13 9.83
C LEU A 414 -24.42 -19.41 10.57
N GLN A 415 -25.28 -20.26 10.04
CA GLN A 415 -26.55 -20.66 10.67
C GLN A 415 -26.39 -21.59 11.88
N ARG A 416 -25.26 -22.31 12.00
CA ARG A 416 -25.00 -23.22 13.13
C ARG A 416 -24.49 -22.51 14.38
N TYR A 417 -24.00 -21.28 14.24
CA TYR A 417 -23.47 -20.51 15.35
C TYR A 417 -24.57 -20.03 16.28
N ASP A 418 -24.53 -20.48 17.54
CA ASP A 418 -25.50 -20.21 18.61
C ASP A 418 -24.93 -19.34 19.74
N GLY A 419 -23.72 -18.81 19.57
CA GLY A 419 -23.03 -17.96 20.56
C GLY A 419 -23.62 -16.55 20.70
N GLN A 420 -23.02 -15.77 21.61
CA GLN A 420 -23.52 -14.45 22.06
C GLN A 420 -23.87 -13.47 20.92
N PHE A 421 -23.11 -13.50 19.83
CA PHE A 421 -23.23 -12.58 18.69
C PHE A 421 -24.08 -13.12 17.52
N ALA A 422 -24.84 -14.20 17.72
CA ALA A 422 -25.60 -14.85 16.66
C ALA A 422 -26.67 -13.95 16.03
N SER A 423 -27.28 -13.05 16.82
CA SER A 423 -28.19 -12.01 16.32
C SER A 423 -27.51 -11.06 15.34
N LEU A 424 -26.30 -10.59 15.65
CA LEU A 424 -25.51 -9.68 14.82
C LEU A 424 -25.07 -10.35 13.51
N ILE A 425 -24.59 -11.59 13.58
CA ILE A 425 -24.25 -12.40 12.39
C ILE A 425 -25.48 -12.61 11.50
N LYS A 426 -26.66 -12.85 12.12
CA LYS A 426 -27.91 -13.02 11.39
C LYS A 426 -28.33 -11.73 10.66
N GLU A 427 -28.31 -10.60 11.35
CA GLU A 427 -28.68 -9.30 10.78
C GLU A 427 -27.75 -8.90 9.64
N LYS A 428 -26.42 -9.02 9.84
CA LYS A 428 -25.40 -8.59 8.88
C LYS A 428 -25.27 -9.52 7.67
N TYR A 429 -25.18 -10.83 7.90
CA TYR A 429 -24.81 -11.78 6.85
C TYR A 429 -25.95 -12.69 6.43
N LEU A 430 -26.67 -13.32 7.37
CA LEU A 430 -27.69 -14.31 6.99
C LEU A 430 -28.85 -13.66 6.23
N ASN A 431 -29.41 -12.55 6.72
CA ASN A 431 -30.51 -11.86 6.03
C ASN A 431 -30.12 -11.42 4.60
N CYS A 432 -28.89 -10.93 4.42
CA CYS A 432 -28.36 -10.55 3.11
C CYS A 432 -28.19 -11.77 2.19
N LEU A 433 -27.54 -12.83 2.69
CA LEU A 433 -27.37 -14.08 1.95
C LEU A 433 -28.71 -14.76 1.63
N ASP A 434 -29.69 -14.74 2.55
CA ASP A 434 -31.05 -15.26 2.33
C ASP A 434 -31.73 -14.56 1.16
N PHE A 435 -31.69 -13.22 1.12
CA PHE A 435 -32.25 -12.43 0.02
C PHE A 435 -31.60 -12.77 -1.34
N TRP A 436 -30.27 -12.82 -1.40
CA TRP A 436 -29.53 -13.06 -2.64
C TRP A 436 -29.49 -14.55 -3.08
N THR A 437 -29.71 -15.51 -2.18
CA THR A 437 -29.70 -16.96 -2.48
C THR A 437 -31.09 -17.55 -2.77
N ASP A 438 -32.11 -16.71 -2.90
CA ASP A 438 -33.47 -17.12 -3.29
C ASP A 438 -33.54 -17.73 -4.70
N ASP A 439 -34.60 -18.50 -4.95
CA ASP A 439 -34.88 -19.20 -6.20
C ASP A 439 -34.95 -18.25 -7.41
N ASN A 440 -35.37 -17.00 -7.20
CA ASN A 440 -35.46 -15.98 -8.24
C ASN A 440 -34.10 -15.34 -8.60
N HIS A 441 -33.10 -15.45 -7.72
CA HIS A 441 -31.80 -14.78 -7.82
C HIS A 441 -30.67 -15.76 -8.20
N LEU A 442 -29.87 -16.21 -7.23
CA LEU A 442 -28.69 -17.02 -7.49
C LEU A 442 -29.02 -18.40 -8.07
N ASN A 443 -30.07 -19.07 -7.61
CA ASN A 443 -30.40 -20.43 -8.07
C ASN A 443 -30.78 -20.43 -9.56
N LYS A 444 -31.37 -19.34 -10.05
CA LYS A 444 -31.63 -19.12 -11.48
C LYS A 444 -30.36 -18.98 -12.31
N PHE A 445 -29.31 -18.36 -11.76
CA PHE A 445 -27.98 -18.34 -12.38
C PHE A 445 -27.32 -19.73 -12.35
N LEU A 446 -27.41 -20.47 -11.24
CA LEU A 446 -26.89 -21.83 -11.14
C LEU A 446 -27.54 -22.75 -12.19
N GLY A 447 -28.87 -22.77 -12.27
CA GLY A 447 -29.61 -23.55 -13.26
C GLY A 447 -29.33 -23.15 -14.72
N LEU A 448 -29.07 -21.87 -14.99
CA LEU A 448 -28.61 -21.41 -16.31
C LEU A 448 -27.26 -22.04 -16.66
N VAL A 449 -26.29 -22.06 -15.74
CA VAL A 449 -24.97 -22.62 -16.01
C VAL A 449 -25.02 -24.15 -16.13
N GLU A 450 -25.76 -24.82 -15.25
CA GLU A 450 -25.93 -26.29 -15.26
C GLU A 450 -26.63 -26.82 -16.50
N THR A 451 -27.50 -26.02 -17.13
CA THR A 451 -28.14 -26.38 -18.41
C THR A 451 -27.33 -25.96 -19.63
N ALA A 452 -26.62 -24.83 -19.58
CA ALA A 452 -25.89 -24.28 -20.72
C ALA A 452 -24.45 -24.81 -20.88
N VAL A 453 -23.76 -25.18 -19.80
CA VAL A 453 -22.34 -25.58 -19.83
C VAL A 453 -22.21 -27.09 -19.73
N ASP A 454 -21.33 -27.66 -20.55
CA ASP A 454 -20.93 -29.05 -20.43
C ASP A 454 -19.99 -29.19 -19.23
N LEU A 455 -20.52 -29.68 -18.10
CA LEU A 455 -19.76 -29.82 -16.85
C LEU A 455 -18.77 -30.99 -16.89
N ASP A 456 -19.01 -32.02 -17.72
CA ASP A 456 -18.15 -33.19 -17.82
C ASP A 456 -16.82 -32.83 -18.50
N GLN A 457 -16.85 -31.95 -19.52
CA GLN A 457 -15.63 -31.48 -20.19
C GLN A 457 -14.76 -30.55 -19.33
N LEU A 458 -15.29 -30.01 -18.23
CA LEU A 458 -14.50 -29.19 -17.31
C LEU A 458 -13.39 -30.01 -16.62
N GLU A 459 -13.59 -31.32 -16.40
CA GLU A 459 -12.55 -32.20 -15.86
C GLU A 459 -11.36 -32.35 -16.82
N ASN A 460 -11.60 -32.25 -18.13
CA ASN A 460 -10.58 -32.23 -19.18
C ASN A 460 -9.93 -30.84 -19.36
N GLY A 461 -10.41 -29.82 -18.65
CA GLY A 461 -9.98 -28.42 -18.79
C GLY A 461 -10.56 -27.70 -20.02
N GLU A 462 -11.54 -28.30 -20.71
CA GLU A 462 -12.20 -27.70 -21.87
C GLU A 462 -13.52 -27.03 -21.45
N TYR A 463 -13.73 -25.78 -21.89
CA TYR A 463 -14.90 -24.97 -21.52
C TYR A 463 -15.85 -24.89 -22.72
N MET A 464 -16.90 -25.71 -22.73
CA MET A 464 -17.85 -25.80 -23.84
C MET A 464 -19.31 -25.62 -23.40
N ILE A 465 -20.14 -25.22 -24.36
CA ILE A 465 -21.59 -25.21 -24.21
C ILE A 465 -22.10 -26.64 -24.43
N SER A 466 -23.06 -27.07 -23.59
CA SER A 466 -23.70 -28.37 -23.72
C SER A 466 -24.38 -28.50 -25.09
N PRO A 467 -24.13 -29.57 -25.88
CA PRO A 467 -24.81 -29.78 -27.17
C PRO A 467 -26.34 -29.88 -27.05
N ASN A 468 -26.86 -30.15 -25.85
CA ASN A 468 -28.29 -30.25 -25.58
C ASN A 468 -28.97 -28.88 -25.31
N TYR A 469 -28.19 -27.79 -25.21
CA TYR A 469 -28.71 -26.45 -24.93
C TYR A 469 -29.30 -25.74 -26.16
N ASP A 470 -28.84 -26.09 -27.36
CA ASP A 470 -29.32 -25.51 -28.63
C ASP A 470 -29.45 -26.58 -29.72
N ASP A 471 -30.60 -26.59 -30.40
CA ASP A 471 -30.93 -27.59 -31.42
C ASP A 471 -29.90 -27.65 -32.56
N LYS A 472 -29.29 -26.52 -32.93
CA LYS A 472 -28.29 -26.49 -34.02
C LYS A 472 -26.97 -27.10 -33.58
N LEU A 473 -26.54 -26.83 -32.34
CA LEU A 473 -25.36 -27.51 -31.78
C LEU A 473 -25.59 -29.03 -31.71
N CYS A 474 -26.78 -29.47 -31.30
CA CYS A 474 -27.15 -30.88 -31.29
C CYS A 474 -27.05 -31.51 -32.70
N ILE A 475 -27.66 -30.87 -33.71
CA ILE A 475 -27.61 -31.32 -35.11
C ILE A 475 -26.16 -31.40 -35.61
N LEU A 476 -25.39 -30.32 -35.49
CA LEU A 476 -23.99 -30.27 -35.95
C LEU A 476 -23.11 -31.30 -35.22
N LYS A 477 -23.35 -31.57 -33.93
CA LYS A 477 -22.63 -32.59 -33.16
C LYS A 477 -22.95 -34.00 -33.65
N ASN A 478 -24.21 -34.28 -33.96
CA ASN A 478 -24.65 -35.56 -34.52
C ASN A 478 -24.09 -35.78 -35.95
N GLU A 479 -24.05 -34.74 -36.78
CA GLU A 479 -23.42 -34.80 -38.10
C GLU A 479 -21.91 -34.98 -38.01
N GLN A 480 -21.23 -34.30 -37.08
CA GLN A 480 -19.80 -34.49 -36.78
C GLN A 480 -19.51 -35.95 -36.42
N ALA A 481 -20.30 -36.54 -35.51
CA ALA A 481 -20.16 -37.93 -35.10
C ALA A 481 -20.42 -38.91 -36.26
N SER A 482 -21.43 -38.65 -37.09
CA SER A 482 -21.72 -39.44 -38.30
C SER A 482 -20.55 -39.41 -39.30
N LEU A 483 -19.98 -38.23 -39.57
CA LEU A 483 -18.80 -38.10 -40.43
C LEU A 483 -17.56 -38.79 -39.84
N GLU A 484 -17.36 -38.70 -38.52
CA GLU A 484 -16.25 -39.39 -37.86
C GLU A 484 -16.38 -40.92 -37.95
N MET A 485 -17.59 -41.47 -37.77
CA MET A 485 -17.86 -42.89 -38.03
C MET A 485 -17.59 -43.28 -39.49
N GLN A 486 -17.95 -42.43 -40.46
CA GLN A 486 -17.66 -42.67 -41.88
C GLN A 486 -16.16 -42.61 -42.20
N ILE A 487 -15.42 -41.68 -41.60
CA ILE A 487 -13.96 -41.56 -41.75
C ILE A 487 -13.26 -42.78 -41.12
N ASN A 488 -13.69 -43.22 -39.93
CA ASN A 488 -13.15 -44.41 -39.26
C ASN A 488 -13.46 -45.69 -40.05
N LYS A 489 -14.66 -45.80 -40.63
CA LYS A 489 -15.02 -46.91 -41.55
C LYS A 489 -14.15 -46.89 -42.81
N LEU A 490 -13.87 -45.71 -43.37
CA LEU A 490 -12.96 -45.57 -44.52
C LEU A 490 -11.50 -45.91 -44.16
N HIS A 491 -11.06 -45.61 -42.93
CA HIS A 491 -9.74 -46.01 -42.41
C HIS A 491 -9.62 -47.53 -42.28
N GLN A 492 -10.64 -48.21 -41.74
CA GLN A 492 -10.72 -49.68 -41.69
C GLN A 492 -10.74 -50.33 -43.09
N GLN A 493 -11.52 -49.77 -44.02
CA GLN A 493 -11.54 -50.22 -45.43
C GLN A 493 -10.16 -50.03 -46.07
N THR A 494 -9.54 -48.86 -45.92
CA THR A 494 -8.22 -48.56 -46.48
C THR A 494 -7.12 -49.45 -45.86
N ALA A 495 -7.22 -49.78 -44.57
CA ALA A 495 -6.32 -50.74 -43.93
C ALA A 495 -6.43 -52.14 -44.55
N SER A 496 -7.66 -52.57 -44.84
CA SER A 496 -7.95 -53.86 -45.48
C SER A 496 -7.48 -53.90 -46.95
N ASP A 497 -7.77 -52.85 -47.73
CA ASP A 497 -7.38 -52.73 -49.15
C ASP A 497 -5.86 -52.72 -49.35
N LEU A 498 -5.12 -52.16 -48.38
CA LEU A 498 -3.66 -52.06 -48.39
C LEU A 498 -2.95 -53.22 -47.67
N ASP A 499 -3.71 -54.11 -47.00
CA ASP A 499 -3.22 -55.21 -46.16
C ASP A 499 -2.26 -54.74 -45.04
N LEU A 500 -2.71 -53.73 -44.30
CA LEU A 500 -1.95 -53.07 -43.23
C LEU A 500 -2.66 -53.13 -41.88
N ALA A 501 -1.89 -53.37 -40.81
CA ALA A 501 -2.40 -53.30 -39.45
C ALA A 501 -2.86 -51.86 -39.08
N ILE A 502 -4.12 -51.75 -38.64
CA ILE A 502 -4.73 -50.51 -38.13
C ILE A 502 -3.90 -49.99 -36.94
N ASP A 503 -3.73 -48.67 -36.88
CA ASP A 503 -2.99 -47.86 -35.88
C ASP A 503 -1.49 -48.16 -35.68
N LYS A 504 -1.02 -49.36 -36.01
CA LYS A 504 0.39 -49.74 -35.94
C LYS A 504 1.14 -49.44 -37.24
N ALA A 505 0.53 -49.70 -38.39
CA ALA A 505 1.12 -49.48 -39.71
C ALA A 505 0.47 -48.30 -40.46
N LEU A 506 -0.88 -48.22 -40.43
CA LEU A 506 -1.68 -47.15 -41.05
C LEU A 506 -2.38 -46.32 -39.96
N LYS A 507 -1.92 -45.08 -39.75
CA LYS A 507 -2.51 -44.12 -38.81
C LYS A 507 -3.35 -43.08 -39.53
N LEU A 508 -4.44 -42.65 -38.93
CA LEU A 508 -5.19 -41.46 -39.33
C LEU A 508 -4.63 -40.25 -38.57
N GLU A 509 -4.02 -39.28 -39.28
CA GLU A 509 -3.62 -38.01 -38.68
C GLU A 509 -4.71 -36.95 -38.92
N LYS A 510 -5.16 -36.33 -37.82
CA LYS A 510 -6.09 -35.19 -37.80
C LYS A 510 -5.28 -33.87 -37.76
N GLY A 511 -5.88 -32.76 -38.19
CA GLY A 511 -5.33 -31.41 -37.98
C GLY A 511 -4.04 -31.07 -38.75
N THR A 512 -3.74 -31.76 -39.85
CA THR A 512 -2.59 -31.38 -40.71
C THR A 512 -2.94 -30.18 -41.60
N GLN A 513 -1.93 -29.57 -42.27
CA GLN A 513 -2.16 -28.54 -43.30
C GLN A 513 -3.07 -29.01 -44.45
N PHE A 514 -3.24 -30.32 -44.61
CA PHE A 514 -4.12 -30.96 -45.60
C PHE A 514 -5.38 -31.59 -44.97
N GLY A 515 -5.72 -31.22 -43.73
CA GLY A 515 -6.84 -31.77 -42.99
C GLY A 515 -6.59 -33.20 -42.50
N HIS A 516 -7.54 -34.09 -42.80
CA HIS A 516 -7.48 -35.52 -42.49
C HIS A 516 -6.65 -36.27 -43.52
N VAL A 517 -5.58 -36.94 -43.06
CA VAL A 517 -4.66 -37.68 -43.94
C VAL A 517 -4.30 -39.04 -43.35
N PHE A 518 -4.04 -40.01 -44.23
CA PHE A 518 -3.44 -41.27 -43.83
C PHE A 518 -1.93 -41.12 -43.75
N ARG A 519 -1.33 -41.71 -42.72
CA ARG A 519 0.12 -41.82 -42.55
C ARG A 519 0.52 -43.28 -42.42
N ILE A 520 1.54 -43.68 -43.19
CA ILE A 520 2.21 -44.97 -43.04
C ILE A 520 3.66 -44.81 -42.59
N THR A 521 4.16 -45.83 -41.89
CA THR A 521 5.57 -45.89 -41.53
C THR A 521 6.45 -46.16 -42.75
N LYS A 522 7.69 -45.66 -42.73
CA LYS A 522 8.66 -45.86 -43.81
C LYS A 522 9.03 -47.34 -44.07
N LYS A 523 8.80 -48.23 -43.09
CA LYS A 523 9.00 -49.68 -43.23
C LYS A 523 7.97 -50.34 -44.14
N GLU A 524 6.74 -49.81 -44.17
CA GLU A 524 5.60 -50.41 -44.89
C GLU A 524 5.38 -49.75 -46.27
N GLU A 525 5.80 -48.49 -46.43
CA GLU A 525 5.78 -47.75 -47.72
C GLU A 525 6.24 -48.57 -48.95
N PRO A 526 7.40 -49.25 -48.97
CA PRO A 526 7.85 -49.98 -50.17
C PRO A 526 6.95 -51.15 -50.56
N LYS A 527 6.20 -51.75 -49.61
CA LYS A 527 5.25 -52.83 -49.90
C LYS A 527 4.01 -52.31 -50.64
N VAL A 528 3.61 -51.08 -50.33
CA VAL A 528 2.32 -50.49 -50.76
C VAL A 528 2.48 -49.48 -51.91
N ARG A 529 3.71 -49.04 -52.22
CA ARG A 529 4.06 -48.05 -53.26
C ARG A 529 3.32 -48.22 -54.60
N LYS A 530 3.14 -49.45 -55.10
CA LYS A 530 2.40 -49.72 -56.35
C LYS A 530 0.90 -49.40 -56.24
N LYS A 531 0.26 -49.72 -55.10
CA LYS A 531 -1.16 -49.41 -54.81
C LYS A 531 -1.36 -47.93 -54.49
N LEU A 532 -0.38 -47.29 -53.83
CA LEU A 532 -0.41 -45.86 -53.52
C LEU A 532 -0.46 -45.01 -54.80
N ASN A 533 0.47 -45.23 -55.73
CA ASN A 533 0.57 -44.44 -56.96
C ASN A 533 -0.60 -44.63 -57.95
N THR A 534 -1.48 -45.61 -57.74
CA THR A 534 -2.63 -45.91 -58.62
C THR A 534 -3.96 -45.43 -58.07
N HIS A 535 -4.17 -45.45 -56.75
CA HIS A 535 -5.46 -45.12 -56.11
C HIS A 535 -5.42 -43.98 -55.09
N PHE A 536 -4.23 -43.47 -54.73
CA PHE A 536 -4.04 -42.48 -53.68
C PHE A 536 -3.15 -41.32 -54.15
N VAL A 537 -3.24 -40.19 -53.45
CA VAL A 537 -2.42 -38.99 -53.70
C VAL A 537 -1.46 -38.83 -52.53
N VAL A 538 -0.16 -38.95 -52.80
CA VAL A 538 0.90 -38.70 -51.82
C VAL A 538 1.05 -37.19 -51.62
N LEU A 539 1.07 -36.75 -50.36
CA LEU A 539 1.10 -35.33 -49.98
C LEU A 539 2.47 -34.91 -49.46
N GLU A 540 3.06 -35.71 -48.56
CA GLU A 540 4.30 -35.36 -47.87
C GLU A 540 5.10 -36.62 -47.52
N THR A 541 6.43 -36.58 -47.70
CA THR A 541 7.35 -37.64 -47.29
C THR A 541 8.36 -37.08 -46.29
N ARG A 542 8.29 -37.53 -45.03
CA ARG A 542 9.24 -37.17 -43.96
C ARG A 542 10.11 -38.37 -43.60
N LYS A 543 11.14 -38.14 -42.77
CA LYS A 543 11.99 -39.22 -42.23
C LYS A 543 11.18 -40.30 -41.51
N ASP A 544 10.07 -39.89 -40.87
CA ASP A 544 9.26 -40.72 -39.97
C ASP A 544 8.02 -41.36 -40.64
N GLY A 545 7.86 -41.23 -41.95
CA GLY A 545 6.73 -41.80 -42.70
C GLY A 545 6.26 -40.99 -43.90
N VAL A 546 5.29 -41.53 -44.63
CA VAL A 546 4.64 -40.91 -45.80
C VAL A 546 3.19 -40.62 -45.48
N LYS A 547 2.74 -39.40 -45.82
CA LYS A 547 1.35 -38.96 -45.74
C LYS A 547 0.69 -38.98 -47.11
N PHE A 548 -0.52 -39.52 -47.19
CA PHE A 548 -1.31 -39.60 -48.40
C PHE A 548 -2.81 -39.48 -48.11
N THR A 549 -3.60 -39.26 -49.16
CA THR A 549 -5.06 -39.16 -49.08
C THR A 549 -5.72 -39.79 -50.31
N ASN A 550 -7.04 -39.93 -50.32
CA ASN A 550 -7.82 -40.26 -51.52
C ASN A 550 -9.00 -39.29 -51.68
N SER A 551 -9.67 -39.33 -52.83
CA SER A 551 -10.77 -38.42 -53.14
C SER A 551 -11.97 -38.53 -52.20
N LYS A 552 -12.18 -39.70 -51.56
CA LYS A 552 -13.23 -39.92 -50.56
C LYS A 552 -12.87 -39.28 -49.21
N LEU A 553 -11.68 -39.56 -48.69
CA LEU A 553 -11.18 -38.99 -47.43
C LEU A 553 -11.07 -37.47 -47.52
N ARG A 554 -10.61 -36.95 -48.67
CA ARG A 554 -10.57 -35.49 -48.88
C ARG A 554 -11.97 -34.87 -48.82
N LYS A 555 -12.97 -35.44 -49.51
CA LYS A 555 -14.36 -34.96 -49.44
C LYS A 555 -14.95 -35.01 -48.02
N LEU A 556 -14.78 -36.13 -47.32
CA LEU A 556 -15.25 -36.29 -45.93
C LEU A 556 -14.49 -35.34 -44.97
N GLY A 557 -13.18 -35.16 -45.18
CA GLY A 557 -12.35 -34.24 -44.40
C GLY A 557 -12.72 -32.77 -44.62
N ASP A 558 -12.96 -32.37 -45.88
CA ASP A 558 -13.43 -31.03 -46.25
C ASP A 558 -14.84 -30.76 -45.66
N GLN A 559 -15.73 -31.75 -45.66
CA GLN A 559 -17.05 -31.67 -45.01
C GLN A 559 -16.94 -31.57 -43.48
N TYR A 560 -16.14 -32.43 -42.86
CA TYR A 560 -15.90 -32.42 -41.42
C TYR A 560 -15.30 -31.10 -40.96
N GLN A 561 -14.34 -30.53 -41.71
CA GLN A 561 -13.73 -29.24 -41.38
C GLN A 561 -14.76 -28.09 -41.48
N LYS A 562 -15.69 -28.13 -42.43
CA LYS A 562 -16.81 -27.16 -42.48
C LYS A 562 -17.71 -27.27 -41.25
N ILE A 563 -18.15 -28.48 -40.90
CA ILE A 563 -19.01 -28.70 -39.72
C ILE A 563 -18.30 -28.27 -38.44
N VAL A 564 -17.00 -28.53 -38.29
CA VAL A 564 -16.22 -28.08 -37.12
C VAL A 564 -16.12 -26.54 -37.06
N GLU A 565 -15.95 -25.86 -38.19
CA GLU A 565 -15.90 -24.39 -38.21
C GLU A 565 -17.29 -23.78 -37.96
N GLU A 566 -18.35 -24.35 -38.55
CA GLU A 566 -19.75 -23.95 -38.30
C GLU A 566 -20.16 -24.17 -36.84
N TYR A 567 -19.80 -25.32 -36.25
CA TYR A 567 -19.97 -25.61 -34.82
C TYR A 567 -19.22 -24.60 -33.96
N ARG A 568 -17.96 -24.26 -34.30
CA ARG A 568 -17.17 -23.27 -33.57
C ARG A 568 -17.77 -21.87 -33.63
N ILE A 569 -18.29 -21.46 -34.80
CA ILE A 569 -18.98 -20.17 -34.97
C ILE A 569 -20.26 -20.14 -34.13
N CYS A 570 -21.08 -21.19 -34.21
CA CYS A 570 -22.32 -21.32 -33.45
C CYS A 570 -22.07 -21.33 -31.93
N GLN A 571 -21.07 -22.11 -31.47
CA GLN A 571 -20.63 -22.14 -30.07
C GLN A 571 -20.18 -20.75 -29.60
N LYS A 572 -19.40 -20.01 -30.41
CA LYS A 572 -18.96 -18.65 -30.07
C LYS A 572 -20.15 -17.68 -29.94
N GLU A 573 -21.14 -17.78 -30.82
CA GLU A 573 -22.36 -16.96 -30.74
C GLU A 573 -23.14 -17.26 -29.45
N ILE A 574 -23.35 -18.54 -29.13
CA ILE A 574 -24.10 -18.96 -27.93
C ILE A 574 -23.36 -18.61 -26.64
N VAL A 575 -22.03 -18.77 -26.60
CA VAL A 575 -21.20 -18.27 -25.47
C VAL A 575 -21.40 -16.76 -25.27
N GLY A 576 -21.44 -15.97 -26.35
CA GLY A 576 -21.74 -14.54 -26.27
C GLY A 576 -23.12 -14.23 -25.68
N ARG A 577 -24.13 -15.04 -26.00
CA ARG A 577 -25.48 -14.92 -25.39
C ARG A 577 -25.46 -15.28 -23.90
N VAL A 578 -24.86 -16.41 -23.54
CA VAL A 578 -24.75 -16.88 -22.14
C VAL A 578 -23.97 -15.88 -21.27
N VAL A 579 -22.85 -15.33 -21.77
CA VAL A 579 -22.08 -14.27 -21.10
C VAL A 579 -22.92 -13.01 -20.90
N LYS A 580 -23.69 -12.58 -21.90
CA LYS A 580 -24.61 -11.43 -21.78
C LYS A 580 -25.71 -11.67 -20.74
N THR A 581 -26.27 -12.88 -20.68
CA THR A 581 -27.25 -13.24 -19.64
C THR A 581 -26.61 -13.31 -18.25
N ALA A 582 -25.39 -13.87 -18.13
CA ALA A 582 -24.65 -13.88 -16.87
C ALA A 582 -24.34 -12.47 -16.34
N ALA A 583 -24.02 -11.51 -17.22
CA ALA A 583 -23.78 -10.12 -16.83
C ALA A 583 -24.99 -9.44 -16.16
N SER A 584 -26.23 -9.86 -16.48
CA SER A 584 -27.43 -9.28 -15.86
C SER A 584 -27.63 -9.65 -14.37
N PHE A 585 -26.84 -10.57 -13.82
CA PHE A 585 -26.85 -10.92 -12.40
C PHE A 585 -25.86 -10.06 -11.57
N GLY A 586 -25.31 -8.98 -12.14
CA GLY A 586 -24.24 -8.19 -11.51
C GLY A 586 -24.56 -7.67 -10.11
N GLU A 587 -25.75 -7.11 -9.86
CA GLU A 587 -26.11 -6.56 -8.54
C GLU A 587 -26.09 -7.61 -7.42
N ILE A 588 -26.51 -8.84 -7.75
CA ILE A 588 -26.50 -9.98 -6.82
C ILE A 588 -25.06 -10.33 -6.44
N PHE A 589 -24.16 -10.37 -7.42
CA PHE A 589 -22.75 -10.65 -7.20
C PHE A 589 -22.01 -9.49 -6.51
N GLU A 590 -22.35 -8.23 -6.77
CA GLU A 590 -21.85 -7.06 -6.05
C GLU A 590 -22.22 -7.14 -4.55
N GLY A 591 -23.49 -7.41 -4.23
CA GLY A 591 -23.97 -7.55 -2.85
C GLY A 591 -23.34 -8.73 -2.09
N ILE A 592 -23.18 -9.88 -2.75
CA ILE A 592 -22.48 -11.04 -2.20
C ILE A 592 -20.99 -10.74 -2.00
N ALA A 593 -20.31 -10.11 -2.96
CA ALA A 593 -18.88 -9.79 -2.87
C ALA A 593 -18.57 -8.82 -1.72
N ALA A 594 -19.41 -7.80 -1.52
CA ALA A 594 -19.29 -6.89 -0.38
C ALA A 594 -19.40 -7.65 0.97
N SER A 595 -20.40 -8.52 1.08
CA SER A 595 -20.64 -9.32 2.31
C SER A 595 -19.51 -10.32 2.59
N LEU A 596 -19.01 -11.00 1.55
CA LEU A 596 -17.92 -11.98 1.68
C LEU A 596 -16.56 -11.35 1.93
N SER A 597 -16.26 -10.19 1.31
CA SER A 597 -14.99 -9.50 1.54
C SER A 597 -14.90 -8.96 2.96
N GLU A 598 -15.99 -8.44 3.54
CA GLU A 598 -16.04 -8.07 4.96
C GLU A 598 -15.81 -9.27 5.88
N LEU A 599 -16.52 -10.37 5.62
CA LEU A 599 -16.37 -11.63 6.37
C LEU A 599 -14.93 -12.17 6.32
N ASP A 600 -14.27 -12.12 5.15
CA ASP A 600 -12.91 -12.61 4.96
C ASP A 600 -11.87 -11.74 5.70
N VAL A 601 -12.07 -10.42 5.78
CA VAL A 601 -11.20 -9.53 6.57
C VAL A 601 -11.38 -9.75 8.07
N LEU A 602 -12.61 -9.93 8.56
CA LEU A 602 -12.85 -10.19 9.98
C LEU A 602 -12.32 -11.57 10.42
N LEU A 603 -12.45 -12.59 9.55
CA LEU A 603 -11.80 -13.89 9.74
C LEU A 603 -10.26 -13.81 9.69
N SER A 604 -9.70 -12.85 8.94
CA SER A 604 -8.27 -12.55 8.92
C SER A 604 -7.79 -11.98 10.27
N PHE A 605 -8.57 -11.06 10.86
CA PHE A 605 -8.29 -10.51 12.20
C PHE A 605 -8.38 -11.59 13.29
N ALA A 606 -9.41 -12.45 13.26
CA ALA A 606 -9.55 -13.54 14.22
C ALA A 606 -8.45 -14.61 14.09
N ASP A 607 -8.03 -14.93 12.86
CA ASP A 607 -6.91 -15.85 12.61
C ASP A 607 -5.57 -15.28 13.09
N LEU A 608 -5.31 -13.98 12.86
CA LEU A 608 -4.16 -13.28 13.44
C LEU A 608 -4.17 -13.39 14.97
N ALA A 609 -5.26 -12.95 15.61
CA ALA A 609 -5.37 -12.82 17.05
C ALA A 609 -5.11 -14.13 17.82
N VAL A 610 -5.49 -15.28 17.27
CA VAL A 610 -5.29 -16.60 17.88
C VAL A 610 -3.94 -17.24 17.52
N SER A 611 -3.37 -16.90 16.36
CA SER A 611 -2.14 -17.55 15.85
C SER A 611 -0.83 -16.98 16.40
N CYS A 612 -0.86 -15.78 16.98
CA CYS A 612 0.35 -15.12 17.48
C CYS A 612 0.92 -15.85 18.70
N PRO A 613 2.23 -15.73 18.99
CA PRO A 613 2.87 -16.44 20.11
C PRO A 613 2.19 -16.16 21.46
N THR A 614 1.77 -14.92 21.66
CA THR A 614 0.85 -14.51 22.73
C THR A 614 -0.42 -13.97 22.07
N PRO A 615 -1.61 -14.50 22.38
CA PRO A 615 -2.87 -14.05 21.79
C PRO A 615 -3.08 -12.53 21.90
N TYR A 616 -3.85 -11.98 20.95
CA TYR A 616 -4.25 -10.58 20.99
C TYR A 616 -5.56 -10.43 21.77
N THR A 617 -5.70 -9.30 22.44
CA THR A 617 -6.83 -9.00 23.33
C THR A 617 -7.80 -8.04 22.66
N ARG A 618 -9.10 -8.21 22.91
CA ARG A 618 -10.14 -7.27 22.50
C ARG A 618 -9.95 -5.93 23.23
N PRO A 619 -9.75 -4.80 22.53
CA PRO A 619 -9.70 -3.49 23.18
C PRO A 619 -11.10 -3.04 23.63
N ASP A 620 -11.16 -2.34 24.76
CA ASP A 620 -12.31 -1.52 25.16
C ASP A 620 -12.19 -0.14 24.49
N VAL A 621 -13.20 0.25 23.70
CA VAL A 621 -13.13 1.43 22.82
C VAL A 621 -14.14 2.48 23.26
N THR A 622 -13.65 3.64 23.67
CA THR A 622 -14.47 4.77 24.14
C THR A 622 -14.46 5.95 23.16
N PRO A 623 -15.43 6.89 23.26
CA PRO A 623 -15.44 8.10 22.42
C PRO A 623 -14.16 8.94 22.54
N SER A 624 -13.92 9.84 21.58
CA SER A 624 -12.72 10.70 21.59
C SER A 624 -12.63 11.64 22.79
N ASP A 625 -13.77 11.92 23.41
CA ASP A 625 -13.94 12.99 24.41
C ASP A 625 -13.98 12.41 25.83
N GLU A 626 -14.23 11.11 25.95
CA GLU A 626 -14.41 10.40 27.21
C GLU A 626 -13.48 9.18 27.26
N GLY A 627 -12.67 9.09 28.31
CA GLY A 627 -11.72 8.00 28.52
C GLY A 627 -10.28 8.30 28.08
N ASP A 628 -9.40 7.42 28.53
CA ASP A 628 -7.94 7.52 28.46
C ASP A 628 -7.37 6.62 27.34
N ILE A 629 -6.05 6.44 27.30
CA ILE A 629 -5.40 5.38 26.51
C ILE A 629 -4.51 4.58 27.47
N ILE A 630 -4.90 3.33 27.74
CA ILE A 630 -4.24 2.42 28.67
C ILE A 630 -3.95 1.12 27.91
N LEU A 631 -2.67 0.82 27.69
CA LEU A 631 -2.19 -0.39 27.04
C LEU A 631 -1.25 -1.11 28.02
N GLU A 632 -1.72 -2.19 28.63
CA GLU A 632 -0.94 -3.01 29.57
C GLU A 632 -0.34 -4.21 28.82
N GLY A 633 0.95 -4.50 29.04
CA GLY A 633 1.66 -5.58 28.33
C GLY A 633 1.78 -5.37 26.82
N SER A 634 1.83 -4.10 26.36
CA SER A 634 1.73 -3.76 24.94
C SER A 634 3.00 -4.08 24.14
N ARG A 635 2.81 -4.62 22.94
CA ARG A 635 3.86 -5.11 22.04
C ARG A 635 3.75 -4.48 20.65
N HIS A 636 4.85 -4.48 19.89
CA HIS A 636 4.82 -4.03 18.48
C HIS A 636 4.56 -5.22 17.54
N PRO A 637 3.40 -5.29 16.86
CA PRO A 637 2.98 -6.52 16.18
C PRO A 637 3.94 -6.98 15.07
N CYS A 638 4.44 -6.06 14.23
CA CYS A 638 5.39 -6.39 13.15
C CYS A 638 6.83 -6.72 13.61
N VAL A 639 7.16 -6.48 14.88
CA VAL A 639 8.49 -6.78 15.44
C VAL A 639 8.43 -8.05 16.29
N GLU A 640 7.34 -8.26 17.03
CA GLU A 640 7.02 -9.53 17.71
C GLU A 640 6.89 -10.70 16.70
N ALA A 641 6.37 -10.45 15.50
CA ALA A 641 6.22 -11.46 14.45
C ALA A 641 7.53 -11.85 13.71
N GLN A 642 8.72 -11.48 14.22
CA GLN A 642 10.01 -11.82 13.64
C GLN A 642 10.67 -12.97 14.40
N ASP A 643 10.95 -14.08 13.73
CA ASP A 643 11.44 -15.34 14.32
C ASP A 643 12.73 -15.22 15.16
N TRP A 644 13.52 -14.16 14.93
CA TRP A 644 14.79 -13.88 15.61
C TRP A 644 14.70 -12.80 16.72
N VAL A 645 13.51 -12.29 17.03
CA VAL A 645 13.32 -11.21 18.03
C VAL A 645 12.50 -11.68 19.23
N ASN A 646 13.13 -11.71 20.42
CA ASN A 646 12.39 -11.79 21.68
C ASN A 646 11.91 -10.38 22.06
N PHE A 647 10.63 -10.09 21.85
CA PHE A 647 10.04 -8.79 22.20
C PHE A 647 9.76 -8.68 23.71
N ILE A 648 10.04 -7.52 24.30
CA ILE A 648 9.75 -7.23 25.71
C ILE A 648 8.50 -6.34 25.79
N PRO A 649 7.40 -6.79 26.41
CA PRO A 649 6.17 -6.01 26.50
C PRO A 649 6.35 -4.79 27.41
N ASN A 650 5.64 -3.71 27.09
CA ASN A 650 5.74 -2.42 27.78
C ASN A 650 4.37 -1.80 28.03
N ASP A 651 4.18 -1.17 29.19
CA ASP A 651 2.95 -0.46 29.51
C ASP A 651 2.97 0.96 28.92
N CYS A 652 1.81 1.44 28.47
CA CYS A 652 1.59 2.85 28.14
C CYS A 652 0.27 3.33 28.77
N LYS A 653 0.33 4.39 29.58
CA LYS A 653 -0.81 4.96 30.29
C LYS A 653 -0.87 6.47 30.04
N LEU A 654 -1.61 6.89 29.02
CA LEU A 654 -1.91 8.30 28.72
C LEU A 654 -3.26 8.63 29.38
N VAL A 655 -3.20 9.19 30.59
CA VAL A 655 -4.38 9.55 31.40
C VAL A 655 -4.60 11.06 31.37
N ARG A 656 -5.83 11.50 31.12
CA ARG A 656 -6.17 12.93 31.01
C ARG A 656 -5.85 13.69 32.29
N GLY A 657 -5.19 14.83 32.16
CA GLY A 657 -4.79 15.67 33.30
C GLY A 657 -3.68 15.09 34.18
N GLU A 658 -3.18 13.88 33.91
CA GLU A 658 -2.13 13.24 34.72
C GLU A 658 -0.88 12.89 33.90
N SER A 659 -1.06 12.35 32.70
CA SER A 659 0.03 11.77 31.90
C SER A 659 -0.24 11.80 30.38
N TRP A 660 -1.07 12.76 29.96
CA TRP A 660 -1.52 12.94 28.57
C TRP A 660 -0.37 13.33 27.64
N PHE A 661 0.69 13.95 28.18
CA PHE A 661 1.94 14.19 27.48
C PHE A 661 3.07 13.39 28.14
N GLN A 662 3.83 12.62 27.35
CA GLN A 662 4.93 11.79 27.86
C GLN A 662 6.25 12.14 27.18
N ILE A 663 7.23 12.56 27.99
CA ILE A 663 8.61 12.78 27.57
C ILE A 663 9.37 11.48 27.77
N ILE A 664 9.86 10.88 26.68
CA ILE A 664 10.53 9.57 26.69
C ILE A 664 12.01 9.77 26.40
N THR A 665 12.84 9.52 27.42
CA THR A 665 14.30 9.65 27.34
C THR A 665 15.01 8.29 27.31
N GLY A 666 16.33 8.31 27.12
CA GLY A 666 17.16 7.11 27.18
C GLY A 666 18.04 6.91 25.93
N PRO A 667 18.88 5.86 25.96
CA PRO A 667 19.93 5.66 24.95
C PRO A 667 19.38 5.45 23.54
N ASN A 668 20.20 5.79 22.55
CA ASN A 668 19.96 5.36 21.17
C ASN A 668 20.03 3.82 21.10
N MET A 669 19.23 3.22 20.22
CA MET A 669 18.98 1.76 20.15
C MET A 669 18.30 1.14 21.38
N GLY A 670 17.91 1.92 22.40
CA GLY A 670 17.12 1.42 23.54
C GLY A 670 15.66 1.05 23.19
N GLY A 671 15.16 1.43 22.02
CA GLY A 671 13.79 1.12 21.59
C GLY A 671 12.76 2.24 21.75
N LYS A 672 13.18 3.49 22.05
CA LYS A 672 12.29 4.68 22.13
C LYS A 672 11.33 4.77 20.92
N SER A 673 11.90 4.75 19.72
CA SER A 673 11.16 4.78 18.45
C SER A 673 10.21 3.60 18.25
N THR A 674 10.57 2.41 18.77
CA THR A 674 9.71 1.21 18.71
C THR A 674 8.52 1.34 19.66
N PHE A 675 8.76 1.88 20.87
CA PHE A 675 7.72 2.11 21.88
C PHE A 675 6.68 3.14 21.43
N ILE A 676 7.09 4.27 20.84
CA ILE A 676 6.11 5.27 20.36
C ILE A 676 5.32 4.76 19.14
N ARG A 677 5.96 3.99 18.25
CA ARG A 677 5.28 3.39 17.08
C ARG A 677 4.28 2.31 17.49
N GLN A 678 4.58 1.45 18.48
CA GLN A 678 3.63 0.41 18.90
C GLN A 678 2.32 1.01 19.44
N VAL A 679 2.38 2.14 20.16
CA VAL A 679 1.17 2.80 20.67
C VAL A 679 0.30 3.28 19.49
N GLY A 680 0.89 3.96 18.51
CA GLY A 680 0.19 4.39 17.30
C GLY A 680 -0.39 3.22 16.49
N VAL A 681 0.36 2.14 16.31
CA VAL A 681 -0.11 0.92 15.61
C VAL A 681 -1.25 0.24 16.36
N ASN A 682 -1.20 0.16 17.69
CA ASN A 682 -2.24 -0.50 18.49
C ASN A 682 -3.55 0.31 18.49
N ILE A 683 -3.47 1.65 18.50
CA ILE A 683 -4.64 2.53 18.33
C ILE A 683 -5.26 2.37 16.93
N LEU A 684 -4.42 2.32 15.88
CA LEU A 684 -4.89 2.08 14.51
C LEU A 684 -5.57 0.70 14.38
N LEU A 685 -4.98 -0.36 14.95
CA LEU A 685 -5.55 -1.71 14.98
C LEU A 685 -6.92 -1.75 15.69
N ALA A 686 -7.07 -1.03 16.81
CA ALA A 686 -8.36 -0.94 17.48
C ALA A 686 -9.41 -0.22 16.61
N GLN A 687 -9.06 0.91 15.98
CA GLN A 687 -9.99 1.69 15.16
C GLN A 687 -10.34 1.06 13.80
N ILE A 688 -9.56 0.11 13.27
CA ILE A 688 -10.03 -0.73 12.15
C ILE A 688 -10.98 -1.85 12.60
N GLY A 689 -11.08 -2.12 13.91
CA GLY A 689 -11.89 -3.21 14.49
C GLY A 689 -11.14 -4.54 14.62
N CYS A 690 -9.82 -4.51 14.81
CA CYS A 690 -8.99 -5.68 15.08
C CYS A 690 -8.63 -5.76 16.58
N PHE A 691 -8.32 -6.96 17.07
CA PHE A 691 -7.74 -7.14 18.40
C PHE A 691 -6.29 -6.63 18.42
N VAL A 692 -5.78 -6.29 19.61
CA VAL A 692 -4.48 -5.64 19.79
C VAL A 692 -3.50 -6.49 20.59
N PRO A 693 -2.18 -6.40 20.32
CA PRO A 693 -1.13 -7.13 21.03
C PRO A 693 -0.83 -6.52 22.41
N CYS A 694 -1.79 -6.65 23.32
CA CYS A 694 -1.73 -6.20 24.71
C CYS A 694 -2.34 -7.27 25.62
N ASP A 695 -1.99 -7.25 26.91
CA ASP A 695 -2.65 -8.07 27.93
C ASP A 695 -4.00 -7.45 28.33
N ARG A 696 -4.07 -6.12 28.33
CA ARG A 696 -5.30 -5.34 28.44
C ARG A 696 -5.17 -4.04 27.63
N ALA A 697 -6.25 -3.61 26.98
CA ALA A 697 -6.28 -2.35 26.25
C ALA A 697 -7.61 -1.60 26.46
N GLN A 698 -7.51 -0.32 26.79
CA GLN A 698 -8.59 0.66 26.76
C GLN A 698 -8.12 1.83 25.88
N ILE A 699 -8.87 2.16 24.83
CA ILE A 699 -8.46 3.09 23.78
C ILE A 699 -9.62 4.04 23.47
N SER A 700 -9.45 5.32 23.84
CA SER A 700 -10.34 6.38 23.37
C SER A 700 -10.01 6.76 21.91
N VAL A 701 -11.04 6.82 21.06
CA VAL A 701 -10.93 7.08 19.61
C VAL A 701 -10.15 8.36 19.29
N ARG A 702 -9.27 8.32 18.30
CA ARG A 702 -8.47 9.47 17.82
C ARG A 702 -8.87 9.88 16.40
N ASP A 703 -8.94 11.19 16.12
CA ASP A 703 -9.34 11.74 14.81
C ASP A 703 -8.21 11.71 13.76
N CYS A 704 -6.96 11.73 14.21
CA CYS A 704 -5.75 11.72 13.41
C CYS A 704 -4.61 11.06 14.18
N ILE A 705 -3.65 10.45 13.48
CA ILE A 705 -2.32 10.15 14.03
C ILE A 705 -1.29 10.96 13.25
N PHE A 706 -0.67 11.93 13.93
CA PHE A 706 0.48 12.66 13.44
C PHE A 706 1.75 11.97 13.91
N ALA A 707 2.67 11.64 12.99
CA ALA A 707 3.93 11.01 13.35
C ALA A 707 5.13 11.67 12.65
N ARG A 708 5.88 12.45 13.43
CA ARG A 708 7.22 12.93 13.06
C ARG A 708 8.23 11.88 13.54
N VAL A 709 8.65 11.00 12.65
CA VAL A 709 9.68 9.99 12.94
C VAL A 709 10.80 10.09 11.91
N GLY A 710 12.04 10.19 12.39
CA GLY A 710 13.22 10.38 11.56
C GLY A 710 13.35 9.32 10.46
N ALA A 711 13.00 9.67 9.23
CA ALA A 711 13.29 8.87 8.05
C ALA A 711 14.76 9.04 7.65
N GLY A 712 15.41 7.96 7.22
CA GLY A 712 16.78 8.01 6.69
C GLY A 712 16.88 8.95 5.48
N ASP A 713 17.99 9.66 5.39
CA ASP A 713 18.21 10.81 4.50
C ASP A 713 17.74 10.62 3.05
N CYS A 714 16.57 11.17 2.73
CA CYS A 714 16.07 11.27 1.36
C CYS A 714 16.60 12.52 0.66
N GLN A 715 17.93 12.63 0.51
CA GLN A 715 18.62 13.76 -0.14
C GLN A 715 18.11 14.10 -1.55
N LEU A 716 17.46 13.14 -2.22
CA LEU A 716 16.88 13.26 -3.57
C LEU A 716 15.81 14.37 -3.73
N ARG A 717 15.29 14.95 -2.63
CA ARG A 717 14.23 15.98 -2.70
C ARG A 717 14.73 17.44 -2.71
N GLY A 718 16.04 17.69 -2.57
CA GLY A 718 16.60 19.05 -2.69
C GLY A 718 16.23 20.04 -1.57
N VAL A 719 15.63 19.56 -0.48
CA VAL A 719 15.31 20.32 0.74
C VAL A 719 16.25 19.88 1.86
N SER A 720 16.69 20.82 2.71
CA SER A 720 17.49 20.50 3.90
C SER A 720 16.71 19.58 4.85
N THR A 721 17.38 18.61 5.45
CA THR A 721 16.78 17.66 6.42
C THR A 721 16.11 18.38 7.60
N PHE A 722 16.74 19.45 8.11
CA PHE A 722 16.16 20.31 9.14
C PHE A 722 14.93 21.10 8.63
N MET A 723 14.95 21.59 7.39
CA MET A 723 13.80 22.29 6.81
C MET A 723 12.61 21.33 6.63
N GLN A 724 12.85 20.08 6.20
CA GLN A 724 11.81 19.06 6.15
C GLN A 724 11.24 18.76 7.54
N GLU A 725 12.09 18.61 8.55
CA GLU A 725 11.70 18.43 9.96
C GLU A 725 10.82 19.58 10.48
N MET A 726 11.15 20.83 10.14
CA MET A 726 10.34 22.00 10.50
C MET A 726 9.01 22.05 9.75
N LEU A 727 8.96 21.68 8.46
CA LEU A 727 7.73 21.65 7.66
C LEU A 727 6.77 20.53 8.11
N GLU A 728 7.31 19.35 8.43
CA GLU A 728 6.54 18.25 9.05
C GLU A 728 5.95 18.74 10.39
N THR A 729 6.78 19.32 11.27
CA THR A 729 6.31 19.79 12.58
C THR A 729 5.29 20.93 12.48
N ALA A 730 5.47 21.87 11.55
CA ALA A 730 4.50 22.93 11.27
C ALA A 730 3.15 22.40 10.74
N SER A 731 3.15 21.24 10.08
CA SER A 731 1.92 20.57 9.63
C SER A 731 1.18 19.92 10.81
N ILE A 732 1.92 19.33 11.77
CA ILE A 732 1.35 18.81 13.02
C ILE A 732 0.71 19.95 13.82
N LEU A 733 1.44 21.04 14.06
CA LEU A 733 0.97 22.16 14.89
C LEU A 733 -0.28 22.87 14.30
N LYS A 734 -0.45 22.85 12.98
CA LYS A 734 -1.64 23.43 12.31
C LYS A 734 -2.81 22.45 12.19
N GLY A 735 -2.53 21.15 12.02
CA GLY A 735 -3.54 20.14 11.70
C GLY A 735 -4.07 19.34 12.90
N ALA A 736 -3.34 19.35 14.02
CA ALA A 736 -3.69 18.61 15.23
C ALA A 736 -4.80 19.26 16.04
N THR A 737 -5.62 18.41 16.66
CA THR A 737 -6.67 18.79 17.60
C THR A 737 -6.48 18.06 18.93
N GLU A 738 -7.22 18.44 19.98
CA GLU A 738 -7.27 17.70 21.25
C GLU A 738 -7.64 16.21 21.09
N LYS A 739 -8.24 15.84 19.95
CA LYS A 739 -8.66 14.48 19.60
C LYS A 739 -7.57 13.69 18.87
N SER A 740 -6.47 14.33 18.43
CA SER A 740 -5.41 13.71 17.63
C SER A 740 -4.36 13.03 18.50
N LEU A 741 -3.75 11.93 18.04
CA LEU A 741 -2.54 11.39 18.64
C LEU A 741 -1.31 12.03 17.98
N ILE A 742 -0.34 12.45 18.78
CA ILE A 742 0.91 13.04 18.29
C ILE A 742 2.10 12.17 18.73
N ILE A 743 2.91 11.76 17.75
CA ILE A 743 4.13 10.98 17.94
C ILE A 743 5.30 11.81 17.39
N ILE A 744 6.27 12.14 18.24
CA ILE A 744 7.47 12.88 17.85
C ILE A 744 8.70 12.08 18.29
N ASP A 745 9.62 11.83 17.35
CA ASP A 745 10.88 11.13 17.57
C ASP A 745 12.07 12.05 17.24
N GLU A 746 12.79 12.43 18.28
CA GLU A 746 14.13 13.05 18.22
C GLU A 746 14.19 14.39 17.45
N LEU A 747 13.14 15.22 17.63
CA LEU A 747 13.01 16.56 17.07
C LEU A 747 14.18 17.49 17.43
N GLY A 748 14.59 18.34 16.48
CA GLY A 748 15.53 19.44 16.72
C GLY A 748 17.00 19.06 16.54
N ARG A 749 17.30 17.88 15.98
CA ARG A 749 18.67 17.39 15.77
C ARG A 749 19.42 18.03 14.61
N GLY A 750 18.71 18.61 13.63
CA GLY A 750 19.32 19.16 12.42
C GLY A 750 19.95 20.56 12.56
N THR A 751 20.05 21.11 13.78
CA THR A 751 20.46 22.50 14.04
C THR A 751 21.39 22.60 15.27
N SER A 752 21.73 23.82 15.70
CA SER A 752 22.53 24.03 16.92
C SER A 752 21.82 23.45 18.15
N THR A 753 22.56 22.96 19.14
CA THR A 753 21.98 22.29 20.31
C THR A 753 21.02 23.17 21.10
N TYR A 754 21.36 24.46 21.28
CA TYR A 754 20.51 25.41 21.99
C TYR A 754 19.29 25.85 21.19
N ASP A 755 19.42 26.06 19.87
CA ASP A 755 18.25 26.38 19.02
C ASP A 755 17.31 25.17 18.92
N GLY A 756 17.85 23.96 18.77
CA GLY A 756 17.11 22.71 18.71
C GLY A 756 16.37 22.41 20.01
N PHE A 757 17.02 22.60 21.15
CA PHE A 757 16.39 22.51 22.47
C PHE A 757 15.30 23.58 22.66
N GLY A 758 15.59 24.85 22.34
CA GLY A 758 14.63 25.95 22.51
C GLY A 758 13.38 25.78 21.64
N LEU A 759 13.54 25.32 20.39
CA LEU A 759 12.42 24.94 19.53
C LEU A 759 11.65 23.75 20.10
N ALA A 760 12.33 22.68 20.51
CA ALA A 760 11.68 21.50 21.07
C ALA A 760 10.88 21.84 22.34
N TRP A 761 11.41 22.70 23.22
CA TRP A 761 10.71 23.20 24.41
C TRP A 761 9.45 23.99 24.05
N ALA A 762 9.57 25.02 23.19
CA ALA A 762 8.44 25.85 22.79
C ALA A 762 7.33 25.04 22.08
N ILE A 763 7.72 24.01 21.32
CA ILE A 763 6.80 23.09 20.65
C ILE A 763 6.10 22.19 21.67
N CYS A 764 6.81 21.64 22.67
CA CYS A 764 6.19 20.90 23.76
C CYS A 764 5.18 21.76 24.55
N GLU A 765 5.56 22.99 24.89
CA GLU A 765 4.69 23.93 25.60
C GLU A 765 3.41 24.24 24.82
N HIS A 766 3.51 24.53 23.52
CA HIS A 766 2.35 24.77 22.66
C HIS A 766 1.45 23.52 22.51
N LEU A 767 2.03 22.32 22.37
CA LEU A 767 1.29 21.07 22.30
C LEU A 767 0.47 20.80 23.56
N VAL A 768 1.00 21.11 24.75
CA VAL A 768 0.29 20.89 26.02
C VAL A 768 -0.70 22.02 26.34
N GLN A 769 -0.31 23.30 26.16
CA GLN A 769 -1.14 24.43 26.59
C GLN A 769 -2.26 24.78 25.60
N GLU A 770 -1.99 24.74 24.30
CA GLU A 770 -2.94 25.16 23.26
C GLU A 770 -3.70 23.96 22.68
N ILE A 771 -2.98 22.95 22.18
CA ILE A 771 -3.59 21.84 21.41
C ILE A 771 -4.17 20.73 22.32
N LYS A 772 -3.54 20.45 23.48
CA LYS A 772 -4.01 19.48 24.50
C LYS A 772 -4.19 18.04 23.98
N ALA A 773 -3.45 17.69 22.92
CA ALA A 773 -3.47 16.36 22.32
C ALA A 773 -2.67 15.32 23.13
N PRO A 774 -3.11 14.05 23.19
CA PRO A 774 -2.28 12.97 23.71
C PRO A 774 -0.98 12.85 22.89
N THR A 775 0.16 13.01 23.56
CA THR A 775 1.47 13.17 22.88
C THR A 775 2.54 12.27 23.47
N LEU A 776 3.25 11.56 22.59
CA LEU A 776 4.47 10.80 22.89
C LEU A 776 5.68 11.52 22.29
N PHE A 777 6.55 12.08 23.12
CA PHE A 777 7.71 12.85 22.72
C PHE A 777 9.00 12.11 23.10
N ALA A 778 9.55 11.33 22.16
CA ALA A 778 10.86 10.71 22.34
C ALA A 778 11.97 11.72 22.07
N THR A 779 12.88 11.92 23.03
CA THR A 779 13.92 12.95 22.95
C THR A 779 15.29 12.44 23.42
N HIS A 780 16.31 13.23 23.08
CA HIS A 780 17.68 13.10 23.54
C HIS A 780 18.12 14.30 24.40
N PHE A 781 17.35 15.40 24.39
CA PHE A 781 17.51 16.51 25.31
C PHE A 781 17.03 16.08 26.70
N HIS A 782 17.95 15.91 27.65
CA HIS A 782 17.61 15.56 29.03
C HIS A 782 17.01 16.75 29.77
N GLU A 783 17.40 17.97 29.39
CA GLU A 783 16.93 19.25 29.88
C GLU A 783 15.41 19.40 29.74
N LEU A 784 14.83 18.78 28.72
CA LEU A 784 13.37 18.76 28.47
C LEU A 784 12.60 18.05 29.59
N THR A 785 13.24 17.16 30.36
CA THR A 785 12.61 16.49 31.51
C THR A 785 12.25 17.45 32.66
N ALA A 786 12.84 18.66 32.69
CA ALA A 786 12.47 19.70 33.65
C ALA A 786 11.03 20.20 33.43
N LEU A 787 10.48 20.08 32.21
CA LEU A 787 9.12 20.52 31.87
C LEU A 787 8.05 19.78 32.72
N ALA A 788 8.30 18.53 33.08
CA ALA A 788 7.42 17.74 33.96
C ALA A 788 7.56 18.07 35.46
N GLN A 789 8.56 18.85 35.88
CA GLN A 789 8.77 19.20 37.30
C GLN A 789 7.98 20.45 37.73
N GLY A 790 7.36 21.15 36.77
CA GLY A 790 6.53 22.33 36.99
C GLY A 790 5.26 22.10 37.82
N ASP A 791 4.82 20.84 37.99
CA ASP A 791 3.64 20.49 38.79
C ASP A 791 3.80 20.75 40.31
N THR A 792 5.02 21.02 40.80
CA THR A 792 5.32 21.02 42.25
C THR A 792 5.73 22.37 42.87
N ALA A 793 5.75 23.49 42.14
CA ALA A 793 6.20 24.78 42.68
C ALA A 793 5.22 25.94 42.42
N GLN A 794 4.86 26.68 43.49
CA GLN A 794 4.05 27.91 43.41
C GLN A 794 4.86 29.09 42.84
N SER A 795 5.25 29.04 41.56
CA SER A 795 5.89 30.17 40.88
C SER A 795 4.86 30.99 40.10
N SER A 796 4.45 32.13 40.66
CA SER A 796 3.25 32.88 40.28
C SER A 796 3.31 33.64 38.94
N ASN A 797 4.09 33.17 37.96
CA ASN A 797 4.25 33.78 36.63
C ASN A 797 4.53 32.76 35.50
N MET A 798 4.52 31.46 35.77
CA MET A 798 4.70 30.43 34.74
C MET A 798 3.54 29.44 34.88
N ASN A 799 2.72 29.30 33.82
CA ASN A 799 1.51 28.48 33.89
C ASN A 799 1.87 27.04 34.23
N ASN A 800 1.32 26.49 35.32
CA ASN A 800 1.52 25.08 35.69
C ASN A 800 1.10 24.17 34.53
N ILE A 801 2.08 23.49 33.92
CA ILE A 801 1.84 22.60 32.77
C ILE A 801 1.40 21.22 33.29
N VAL A 802 0.13 21.14 33.70
CA VAL A 802 -0.47 19.94 34.30
C VAL A 802 -0.56 18.80 33.29
N GLY A 803 -0.14 17.60 33.70
CA GLY A 803 -0.37 16.36 32.95
C GLY A 803 0.80 15.89 32.08
N VAL A 804 2.02 16.40 32.33
CA VAL A 804 3.27 15.96 31.69
C VAL A 804 3.98 14.94 32.59
N LYS A 805 4.39 13.78 32.05
CA LYS A 805 5.24 12.81 32.76
C LYS A 805 6.50 12.43 32.01
N ASN A 806 7.58 12.27 32.77
CA ASN A 806 8.83 11.68 32.29
C ASN A 806 8.78 10.15 32.35
N TYR A 807 9.25 9.52 31.29
CA TYR A 807 9.57 8.11 31.18
C TYR A 807 10.96 7.95 30.57
N HIS A 808 11.58 6.79 30.80
CA HIS A 808 12.84 6.46 30.17
C HIS A 808 12.93 4.97 29.80
N VAL A 809 13.73 4.67 28.80
CA VAL A 809 14.15 3.29 28.52
C VAL A 809 15.29 2.93 29.46
N SER A 810 15.10 1.85 30.21
CA SER A 810 16.11 1.27 31.09
C SER A 810 17.24 0.55 30.32
N ALA A 811 18.48 0.73 30.80
CA ALA A 811 19.66 0.03 30.32
C ALA A 811 20.56 -0.33 31.50
N HIS A 812 21.16 -1.52 31.46
CA HIS A 812 22.01 -2.03 32.52
C HIS A 812 23.48 -2.04 32.09
N ILE A 813 24.36 -1.49 32.94
CA ILE A 813 25.81 -1.59 32.76
C ILE A 813 26.34 -2.66 33.72
N ASP A 814 26.84 -3.76 33.16
CA ASP A 814 27.56 -4.76 33.96
C ASP A 814 28.83 -4.12 34.56
N SER A 815 28.88 -4.01 35.88
CA SER A 815 30.01 -3.39 36.61
C SER A 815 31.32 -4.18 36.48
N SER A 816 31.26 -5.48 36.13
CA SER A 816 32.44 -6.33 35.96
C SER A 816 33.06 -6.23 34.56
N ASN A 817 32.24 -6.18 33.52
CA ASN A 817 32.68 -6.19 32.11
C ASN A 817 32.49 -4.85 31.37
N ARG A 818 31.95 -3.83 32.03
CA ARG A 818 31.48 -2.54 31.45
C ARG A 818 30.53 -2.70 30.24
N LYS A 819 29.88 -3.87 30.12
CA LYS A 819 29.01 -4.17 28.98
C LYS A 819 27.64 -3.51 29.18
N LEU A 820 27.31 -2.57 28.30
CA LEU A 820 25.96 -1.99 28.20
C LEU A 820 25.01 -3.04 27.60
N THR A 821 23.92 -3.31 28.30
CA THR A 821 22.83 -4.19 27.85
C THR A 821 21.52 -3.41 27.89
N MET A 822 20.87 -3.25 26.74
CA MET A 822 19.55 -2.63 26.67
C MET A 822 18.52 -3.59 27.27
N LEU A 823 17.69 -3.11 28.20
CA LEU A 823 16.63 -3.92 28.79
C LEU A 823 15.30 -3.80 28.02
N TYR A 824 15.21 -2.85 27.08
CA TYR A 824 14.01 -2.55 26.26
C TYR A 824 12.71 -2.33 27.06
N LYS A 825 12.85 -2.03 28.36
CA LYS A 825 11.75 -1.79 29.28
C LYS A 825 11.66 -0.29 29.59
N VAL A 826 10.47 0.28 29.40
CA VAL A 826 10.13 1.67 29.71
C VAL A 826 9.70 1.75 31.16
N GLU A 827 10.32 2.64 31.92
CA GLU A 827 10.04 2.87 33.34
C GLU A 827 9.79 4.37 33.58
N GLN A 828 9.01 4.68 34.62
CA GLN A 828 8.65 6.06 34.96
C GLN A 828 9.86 6.81 35.55
N GLY A 829 9.99 8.11 35.23
CA GLY A 829 11.08 8.97 35.68
C GLY A 829 12.01 9.37 34.53
N ALA A 830 12.86 10.36 34.78
CA ALA A 830 13.92 10.75 33.86
C ALA A 830 15.11 9.77 33.95
N CYS A 831 15.86 9.63 32.86
CA CYS A 831 17.09 8.84 32.85
C CYS A 831 18.22 9.58 33.59
N ASP A 832 18.73 9.03 34.70
CA ASP A 832 19.76 9.65 35.55
C ASP A 832 21.12 9.90 34.86
N GLN A 833 21.42 9.22 33.74
CA GLN A 833 22.75 9.25 33.11
C GLN A 833 22.69 9.24 31.58
N SER A 834 23.69 9.87 30.95
CA SER A 834 23.89 9.87 29.50
C SER A 834 24.82 8.72 29.07
N PHE A 835 24.30 7.76 28.29
CA PHE A 835 25.05 6.54 27.94
C PHE A 835 26.05 6.71 26.77
N GLY A 836 26.17 7.90 26.18
CA GLY A 836 26.94 8.11 24.95
C GLY A 836 28.41 7.67 25.03
N ILE A 837 29.08 7.98 26.15
CA ILE A 837 30.48 7.58 26.38
C ILE A 837 30.60 6.06 26.54
N HIS A 838 29.65 5.41 27.21
CA HIS A 838 29.64 3.95 27.34
C HIS A 838 29.36 3.22 26.02
N VAL A 839 28.59 3.84 25.10
CA VAL A 839 28.44 3.34 23.73
C VAL A 839 29.76 3.47 22.95
N ALA A 840 30.55 4.53 23.15
CA ALA A 840 31.88 4.67 22.55
C ALA A 840 32.90 3.65 23.13
N GLU A 841 32.86 3.39 24.44
CA GLU A 841 33.62 2.28 25.07
C GLU A 841 33.25 0.92 24.44
N PHE A 842 31.95 0.65 24.26
CA PHE A 842 31.47 -0.58 23.61
C PHE A 842 31.89 -0.68 22.13
N ALA A 843 31.93 0.44 21.41
CA ALA A 843 32.45 0.55 20.05
C ALA A 843 33.98 0.44 19.96
N LYS A 844 34.68 0.20 21.09
CA LYS A 844 36.14 0.08 21.22
C LYS A 844 36.90 1.31 20.74
N PHE A 845 36.40 2.49 21.07
CA PHE A 845 37.17 3.73 20.87
C PHE A 845 38.46 3.70 21.70
N PRO A 846 39.54 4.37 21.26
CA PRO A 846 40.78 4.43 22.03
C PRO A 846 40.54 5.02 23.42
N GLU A 847 41.14 4.42 24.46
CA GLU A 847 40.92 4.85 25.86
C GLU A 847 41.27 6.33 26.10
N SER A 848 42.25 6.87 25.36
CA SER A 848 42.59 8.30 25.40
C SER A 848 41.46 9.21 24.90
N VAL A 849 40.70 8.78 23.89
CA VAL A 849 39.53 9.51 23.37
C VAL A 849 38.38 9.42 24.35
N VAL A 850 38.14 8.25 24.95
CA VAL A 850 37.11 8.05 25.98
C VAL A 850 37.40 8.87 27.24
N ALA A 851 38.66 8.91 27.68
CA ALA A 851 39.09 9.69 28.83
C ALA A 851 38.85 11.19 28.60
N LEU A 852 39.31 11.73 27.46
CA LEU A 852 39.11 13.13 27.08
C LEU A 852 37.61 13.46 26.91
N ALA A 853 36.81 12.56 26.34
CA ALA A 853 35.37 12.75 26.22
C ALA A 853 34.67 12.79 27.58
N ARG A 854 35.14 12.02 28.56
CA ARG A 854 34.63 12.04 29.94
C ARG A 854 35.01 13.31 30.69
N GLU A 855 36.25 13.78 30.51
CA GLU A 855 36.70 15.08 31.04
C GLU A 855 35.85 16.23 30.47
N LYS A 856 35.65 16.27 29.15
CA LYS A 856 34.80 17.29 28.51
C LYS A 856 33.31 17.17 28.82
N ALA A 857 32.79 15.97 29.07
CA ALA A 857 31.42 15.82 29.54
C ALA A 857 31.25 16.37 30.97
N ALA A 858 32.19 16.08 31.88
CA ALA A 858 32.16 16.62 33.23
C ALA A 858 32.25 18.16 33.25
N GLU A 859 33.15 18.76 32.43
CA GLU A 859 33.20 20.22 32.24
C GLU A 859 31.84 20.80 31.82
N LEU A 860 31.13 20.14 30.89
CA LEU A 860 29.87 20.64 30.32
C LEU A 860 28.64 20.38 31.20
N GLU A 861 28.64 19.34 32.04
CA GLU A 861 27.58 19.10 33.03
C GLU A 861 27.51 20.24 34.06
N ASP A 862 28.67 20.78 34.48
CA ASP A 862 28.76 21.96 35.36
C ASP A 862 28.27 23.28 34.72
N PHE A 863 28.22 23.35 33.38
CA PHE A 863 27.65 24.50 32.64
C PHE A 863 26.12 24.42 32.47
N SER A 864 25.46 23.34 32.90
CA SER A 864 24.01 23.20 32.77
C SER A 864 23.25 24.26 33.60
N PRO A 865 22.19 24.90 33.07
CA PRO A 865 21.59 26.08 33.68
C PRO A 865 20.60 25.76 34.82
N THR A 866 21.04 25.04 35.86
CA THR A 866 20.30 24.86 37.12
C THR A 866 20.27 26.12 38.01
N SER A 867 20.54 27.30 37.45
CA SER A 867 20.62 28.59 38.14
C SER A 867 19.28 29.35 38.22
N PHE A 868 18.16 28.66 37.97
CA PHE A 868 16.80 29.15 38.17
C PHE A 868 15.94 28.14 38.94
N VAL A 869 16.17 28.04 40.25
CA VAL A 869 15.18 27.82 41.34
C VAL A 869 16.00 27.65 42.62
N THR A 870 15.75 28.50 43.62
CA THR A 870 16.29 28.35 44.98
C THR A 870 15.16 28.17 45.99
N THR A 871 15.50 27.46 47.07
CA THR A 871 14.80 27.31 48.36
C THR A 871 13.54 26.43 48.46
N ASP A 872 13.70 25.40 49.30
CA ASP A 872 12.74 24.76 50.22
C ASP A 872 11.62 23.83 49.70
N ALA A 873 11.92 22.53 49.65
CA ALA A 873 11.35 21.54 50.58
C ALA A 873 11.96 20.12 50.40
N ILE A 874 12.47 19.50 51.47
CA ILE A 874 12.95 18.11 51.47
C ILE A 874 11.85 17.17 52.00
N LYS A 875 11.52 16.10 51.27
CA LYS A 875 11.07 14.82 51.86
C LYS A 875 11.24 13.60 50.94
N GLU A 876 12.18 12.74 51.36
CA GLU A 876 12.34 11.28 51.15
C GLU A 876 11.71 10.57 49.92
N VAL A 877 12.58 10.09 49.02
CA VAL A 877 12.88 8.65 48.75
C VAL A 877 14.00 8.58 47.67
N GLY A 878 15.01 7.69 47.70
CA GLY A 878 15.36 6.72 48.75
C GLY A 878 16.67 5.90 48.56
N CYS A 879 17.19 5.69 47.33
CA CYS A 879 18.34 4.79 47.10
C CYS A 879 19.69 5.52 46.90
N LYS A 880 20.81 4.89 47.32
CA LYS A 880 22.08 5.58 47.58
C LYS A 880 23.12 5.51 46.45
N ARG A 881 23.31 6.63 45.76
CA ARG A 881 24.65 7.16 45.45
C ARG A 881 24.70 8.60 45.94
N LYS A 882 25.75 8.97 46.68
CA LYS A 882 25.90 10.33 47.22
C LYS A 882 26.11 11.30 46.06
N ARG A 883 25.24 12.31 45.90
CA ARG A 883 25.69 13.62 45.43
C ARG A 883 26.63 14.16 46.52
N GLU A 884 27.85 14.53 46.18
CA GLU A 884 28.87 14.81 47.21
C GLU A 884 28.68 16.17 47.90
N TYR A 885 27.88 17.09 47.34
CA TYR A 885 27.65 18.43 47.88
C TYR A 885 26.18 18.86 47.77
N ASN A 886 25.76 19.79 48.64
CA ASN A 886 24.43 20.38 48.60
C ASN A 886 24.34 21.44 47.49
N GLN A 887 23.15 21.59 46.90
CA GLN A 887 22.84 22.61 45.88
C GLN A 887 23.05 24.05 46.41
N ASP A 888 22.84 24.23 47.71
CA ASP A 888 23.12 25.44 48.47
C ASP A 888 24.61 25.78 48.58
N ASP A 889 25.50 24.78 48.60
CA ASP A 889 26.96 25.01 48.68
C ASP A 889 27.50 25.41 47.31
N MET A 890 27.04 24.75 46.23
CA MET A 890 27.42 25.08 44.86
C MET A 890 27.03 26.52 44.48
N SER A 891 25.81 26.95 44.83
CA SER A 891 25.34 28.32 44.54
C SER A 891 26.09 29.39 45.36
N LYS A 892 26.32 29.16 46.66
CA LYS A 892 27.14 30.06 47.51
C LYS A 892 28.58 30.14 47.02
N GLY A 893 29.19 29.00 46.69
CA GLY A 893 30.55 28.93 46.17
C GLY A 893 30.71 29.64 44.82
N ALA A 894 29.76 29.47 43.89
CA ALA A 894 29.76 30.17 42.61
C ALA A 894 29.64 31.70 42.77
N ILE A 895 28.86 32.19 43.75
CA ILE A 895 28.77 33.62 44.07
C ILE A 895 30.11 34.16 44.61
N GLN A 896 30.75 33.44 45.54
CA GLN A 896 32.06 33.81 46.09
C GLN A 896 33.15 33.82 45.00
N ALA A 897 33.20 32.80 44.13
CA ALA A 897 34.11 32.74 42.99
C ALA A 897 33.90 33.92 42.02
N ARG A 898 32.65 34.26 41.70
CA ARG A 898 32.32 35.45 40.88
C ARG A 898 32.75 36.76 41.55
N GLN A 899 32.62 36.89 42.86
CA GLN A 899 33.09 38.07 43.60
C GLN A 899 34.62 38.20 43.58
N PHE A 900 35.35 37.09 43.73
CA PHE A 900 36.81 37.07 43.57
C PHE A 900 37.25 37.50 42.17
N LEU A 901 36.65 36.91 41.12
CA LEU A 901 36.97 37.25 39.73
C LEU A 901 36.65 38.72 39.42
N LYS A 902 35.53 39.25 39.94
CA LYS A 902 35.18 40.65 39.79
C LYS A 902 36.20 41.56 40.47
N LYS A 903 36.53 41.31 41.75
CA LYS A 903 37.57 42.08 42.49
C LYS A 903 38.91 42.07 41.76
N PHE A 904 39.32 40.94 41.21
CA PHE A 904 40.55 40.83 40.41
C PHE A 904 40.46 41.62 39.10
N SER A 905 39.32 41.61 38.41
CA SER A 905 39.13 42.38 37.16
C SER A 905 39.04 43.90 37.37
N GLU A 906 38.68 44.35 38.57
CA GLU A 906 38.60 45.77 38.94
C GLU A 906 39.96 46.33 39.43
N MET A 907 41.00 45.50 39.55
CA MET A 907 42.34 45.94 39.95
C MET A 907 43.03 46.78 38.86
N PRO A 908 43.53 47.99 39.17
CA PRO A 908 44.23 48.84 38.22
C PRO A 908 45.69 48.40 38.06
N LEU A 909 45.90 47.21 37.49
CA LEU A 909 47.22 46.59 37.27
C LEU A 909 48.19 47.54 36.53
N ASP A 910 47.70 48.36 35.60
CA ASP A 910 48.48 49.35 34.85
C ASP A 910 49.04 50.51 35.71
N LYS A 911 48.60 50.63 36.97
CA LYS A 911 48.97 51.72 37.89
C LYS A 911 49.64 51.22 39.18
N MET A 912 49.85 49.91 39.30
CA MET A 912 50.42 49.25 40.47
C MET A 912 51.85 48.81 40.20
N ASP A 913 52.69 48.85 41.24
CA ASP A 913 54.02 48.22 41.17
C ASP A 913 53.88 46.69 41.21
N ILE A 914 54.82 45.97 40.60
CA ILE A 914 54.75 44.51 40.42
C ILE A 914 54.68 43.79 41.78
N GLU A 915 55.41 44.28 42.79
CA GLU A 915 55.35 43.73 44.15
C GLU A 915 54.00 43.99 44.83
N GLN A 916 53.37 45.14 44.58
CA GLN A 916 52.06 45.49 45.13
C GLN A 916 50.95 44.65 44.48
N ALA A 917 50.96 44.52 43.15
CA ALA A 917 50.04 43.65 42.42
C ALA A 917 50.18 42.18 42.87
N LEU A 918 51.41 41.67 43.01
CA LEU A 918 51.64 40.32 43.53
C LEU A 918 51.19 40.14 44.99
N HIS A 919 51.25 41.18 45.82
CA HIS A 919 50.74 41.14 47.19
C HIS A 919 49.21 41.10 47.22
N GLU A 920 48.53 41.97 46.47
CA GLU A 920 47.06 42.02 46.44
C GLU A 920 46.42 40.79 45.78
N VAL A 921 47.06 40.22 44.75
CA VAL A 921 46.60 38.95 44.16
C VAL A 921 46.79 37.78 45.14
N ARG A 922 47.84 37.80 45.97
CA ARG A 922 48.03 36.81 47.04
C ARG A 922 47.00 36.98 48.16
N THR A 923 46.64 38.20 48.56
CA THR A 923 45.59 38.39 49.58
C THR A 923 44.23 37.96 49.06
N LEU A 924 43.83 38.35 47.84
CA LEU A 924 42.60 37.85 47.21
C LEU A 924 42.55 36.31 47.13
N LYS A 925 43.66 35.66 46.75
CA LYS A 925 43.73 34.19 46.70
C LYS A 925 43.60 33.57 48.10
N ASN A 926 44.30 34.12 49.09
CA ASN A 926 44.24 33.63 50.47
C ASN A 926 42.84 33.81 51.07
N ASP A 927 42.12 34.87 50.72
CA ASP A 927 40.76 35.10 51.21
C ASP A 927 39.77 34.13 50.55
N LEU A 928 39.85 33.91 49.23
CA LEU A 928 39.04 32.86 48.56
C LEU A 928 39.35 31.46 49.12
N GLN A 929 40.62 31.18 49.47
CA GLN A 929 41.02 29.90 50.07
C GLN A 929 40.52 29.73 51.51
N LYS A 930 40.33 30.81 52.28
CA LYS A 930 39.63 30.76 53.58
C LYS A 930 38.13 30.55 53.40
N ASP A 931 37.51 31.26 52.46
CA ASP A 931 36.08 31.12 52.15
C ASP A 931 35.76 29.69 51.68
N ALA A 932 36.65 29.05 50.93
CA ALA A 932 36.56 27.65 50.53
C ALA A 932 36.52 26.68 51.71
N VAL A 933 37.12 26.98 52.87
CA VAL A 933 37.02 26.12 54.07
C VAL A 933 35.57 25.97 54.55
N GLY A 934 34.71 26.95 54.26
CA GLY A 934 33.28 26.91 54.56
C GLY A 934 32.40 26.33 53.44
N CYS A 935 32.94 26.01 52.26
CA CYS A 935 32.18 25.53 51.11
C CYS A 935 32.89 24.38 50.39
N GLY A 936 32.37 23.16 50.56
CA GLY A 936 32.98 21.94 50.03
C GLY A 936 33.10 21.89 48.50
N TRP A 937 32.26 22.61 47.76
CA TRP A 937 32.36 22.74 46.30
C TRP A 937 33.56 23.63 45.91
N LEU A 938 33.76 24.76 46.59
CA LEU A 938 34.89 25.65 46.35
C LEU A 938 36.25 24.98 46.62
N GLN A 939 36.30 24.06 47.60
CA GLN A 939 37.50 23.27 47.90
C GLN A 939 38.00 22.42 46.73
N GLN A 940 37.16 22.06 45.76
CA GLN A 940 37.59 21.23 44.62
C GLN A 940 38.48 21.97 43.62
N PHE A 941 38.55 23.31 43.69
CA PHE A 941 39.34 24.16 42.80
C PHE A 941 40.71 24.57 43.38
N PHE A 942 41.09 24.03 44.55
CA PHE A 942 42.32 24.36 45.28
C PHE A 942 43.24 23.15 45.49
#